data_AF-F4REJ7-F1
#
_entry.id   AF-F4REJ7-F1
#
_cell.length_a   1.000
_cell.length_b   1.000
_cell.length_c   1.000
_cell.angle_alpha   90.00
_cell.angle_beta   90.00
_cell.angle_gamma   90.00
#
_symmetry.space_group_name_H-M   'P 1'
#
loop_
_entity.id
_entity.type
_entity.pdbx_description
1 polymer ?
#
loop_
_entity_poly.entity_id
_entity_poly.type
_entity_poly.pdbx_seq_one_letter_code
_entity_poly.pdbx_strand_id
1 'polypeptide(L)'
;MPFRSSSPIHRQTSFDQDLEDEEDAELLLPAQDGTRYKRIQKVKYSVSYILLATAAAFVLAVMIWIGPALPNKDPTGLGAQSHATVSLINDVSSAADNLPAVISASSSANNTHRPALSVNRPPPEQQPLPPHHWNPLLFDPSPLTHISVKPCMFPPWAFPSFCEPTQSARDKALYGKWVRVPRDLSKGVGHYYTEIYYRRMQTAYVPGHVQGVQPITGLRVLEDSEAQTEEMKAELERDGWEPAGENMRTGIWPAKIEPAQLYFTRSTTYNGTVQPRPIIEVDVIWGNPAEAKPWWGFERLSSPVFKADNAMDKIQCDIIVRRENVKASPPPNLFFNSEGKFKILQISDLHLSASGGTCKNAELLPSCEKDGADASTVKWLTNVMEKQKPDLVVLSGDQLDGDGKTFDTLSTLVKVGHLMADKQVPWTVVFGDHDSDKALAKEEQMYVLKRMPYFVGKAGPGVPGIGDEGLPEVDELSDMGVGNYVLGVNGSQTDQVQALTLYFLDSHDHRPLSVSQLWSMAMGASTEFDWLKESQIDWYRTQSEHQPTLVRPYRPAGSPSPHLTKLVRRQQKPRKIRKPPAIMFFHIPLPEAYEKADKNTATGGELVYGNQRQGPMCPSKGVGFFERGVLNVTDGAGETEVKVIANGHAHLTDTCRRHDGVWNCFAGSAGYGAAGDATWERRVRLFEVEEFGEIIRTSTILDERALANQPDAKSQISQLVLYGTGSAPGTGAGEQINDKTKKTS
;
A
#
# COMPACT_ATOMS: atom_id res chain seq x y z
N MET A 1 -35.30 5.85 -74.64
CA MET A 1 -35.27 7.22 -75.20
C MET A 1 -33.82 7.68 -75.22
N PRO A 2 -33.27 8.13 -76.36
CA PRO A 2 -31.83 8.25 -76.60
C PRO A 2 -31.30 9.70 -76.46
N PHE A 3 -29.98 9.88 -76.36
CA PHE A 3 -29.12 10.92 -77.00
C PHE A 3 -27.71 10.84 -76.35
N ARG A 4 -26.65 10.29 -76.97
CA ARG A 4 -25.75 10.73 -78.07
C ARG A 4 -24.75 11.87 -77.73
N SER A 5 -23.45 11.50 -77.87
CA SER A 5 -22.25 12.26 -78.33
C SER A 5 -21.78 13.49 -77.53
N SER A 6 -20.50 13.86 -77.39
CA SER A 6 -19.32 13.77 -78.27
C SER A 6 -18.02 14.16 -77.50
N SER A 7 -16.89 13.53 -77.85
CA SER A 7 -15.49 13.92 -77.51
C SER A 7 -14.98 15.08 -78.42
N PRO A 8 -13.66 15.42 -78.56
CA PRO A 8 -12.43 15.32 -77.72
C PRO A 8 -11.60 16.66 -77.76
N ILE A 9 -10.34 16.73 -77.26
CA ILE A 9 -9.21 17.51 -77.86
C ILE A 9 -7.84 17.22 -77.17
N HIS A 10 -6.87 16.87 -78.03
CA HIS A 10 -5.39 17.01 -78.09
C HIS A 10 -4.38 16.75 -76.93
N ARG A 11 -3.69 15.60 -77.06
CA ARG A 11 -2.25 15.26 -77.27
C ARG A 11 -1.14 16.35 -77.34
N GLN A 12 -0.03 16.12 -76.61
CA GLN A 12 1.43 16.25 -76.97
C GLN A 12 2.25 15.82 -75.71
N THR A 13 3.06 14.74 -75.59
CA THR A 13 4.30 14.21 -76.22
C THR A 13 5.60 15.01 -76.01
N SER A 14 6.57 14.48 -75.24
CA SER A 14 7.99 14.26 -75.64
C SER A 14 8.84 13.60 -74.52
N PHE A 15 9.49 12.45 -74.80
CA PHE A 15 10.96 12.17 -74.86
C PHE A 15 11.66 12.03 -73.46
N ASP A 16 12.58 11.09 -73.17
CA ASP A 16 13.48 10.26 -73.98
C ASP A 16 14.05 9.04 -73.18
N GLN A 17 14.69 8.12 -73.90
CA GLN A 17 15.47 6.90 -73.57
C GLN A 17 16.73 7.15 -72.71
N ASP A 18 17.57 6.24 -72.22
CA ASP A 18 17.78 4.79 -71.95
C ASP A 18 19.12 4.80 -71.14
N LEU A 19 19.40 3.78 -70.30
CA LEU A 19 20.72 3.11 -70.13
C LEU A 19 20.95 2.47 -68.73
N GLU A 20 21.30 1.18 -68.79
CA GLU A 20 22.17 0.38 -67.90
C GLU A 20 21.54 -0.40 -66.73
N ASP A 21 21.08 -1.61 -67.09
CA ASP A 21 21.11 -2.83 -66.28
C ASP A 21 22.54 -3.41 -66.24
N GLU A 22 23.04 -3.86 -65.07
CA GLU A 22 23.67 -5.18 -64.90
C GLU A 22 23.93 -5.51 -63.40
N GLU A 23 23.79 -6.81 -63.10
CA GLU A 23 24.10 -7.54 -61.84
C GLU A 23 22.97 -7.80 -60.82
N ASP A 24 22.01 -8.64 -61.20
CA ASP A 24 21.36 -9.58 -60.26
C ASP A 24 21.69 -11.02 -60.71
N ALA A 25 22.70 -11.62 -60.11
CA ALA A 25 23.05 -13.03 -60.31
C ALA A 25 22.00 -13.94 -59.64
N GLU A 26 21.19 -14.63 -60.47
CA GLU A 26 20.20 -15.61 -60.03
C GLU A 26 20.83 -16.85 -59.37
N LEU A 27 20.46 -17.09 -58.11
CA LEU A 27 20.82 -18.28 -57.33
C LEU A 27 19.93 -19.48 -57.74
N LEU A 28 20.41 -20.30 -58.68
CA LEU A 28 19.77 -21.56 -59.07
C LEU A 28 20.38 -22.73 -58.30
N LEU A 29 19.57 -23.48 -57.54
CA LEU A 29 19.97 -24.77 -56.95
C LEU A 29 19.56 -25.93 -57.89
N PRO A 30 20.46 -26.88 -58.18
CA PRO A 30 20.15 -28.01 -59.06
C PRO A 30 19.33 -29.10 -58.34
N ALA A 31 18.40 -29.72 -59.07
CA ALA A 31 17.73 -30.94 -58.62
C ALA A 31 18.62 -32.18 -58.87
N GLN A 32 18.39 -33.25 -58.12
CA GLN A 32 19.23 -34.47 -58.03
C GLN A 32 19.44 -35.27 -59.34
N ASP A 33 18.83 -34.90 -60.46
CA ASP A 33 19.02 -35.56 -61.77
C ASP A 33 19.76 -34.68 -62.82
N GLY A 34 20.27 -33.51 -62.41
CA GLY A 34 21.21 -32.71 -63.20
C GLY A 34 20.66 -32.08 -64.49
N THR A 35 19.36 -32.18 -64.79
CA THR A 35 18.81 -31.71 -66.09
C THR A 35 17.56 -30.83 -66.00
N ARG A 36 17.07 -30.46 -64.80
CA ARG A 36 15.98 -29.48 -64.64
C ARG A 36 16.22 -28.49 -63.52
N TYR A 37 15.95 -27.21 -63.80
CA TYR A 37 15.91 -26.12 -62.83
C TYR A 37 14.46 -25.78 -62.46
N LYS A 38 14.12 -25.75 -61.17
CA LYS A 38 12.81 -25.27 -60.70
C LYS A 38 12.83 -23.74 -60.58
N ARG A 39 11.97 -23.07 -61.34
CA ARG A 39 11.71 -21.63 -61.21
C ARG A 39 11.01 -21.36 -59.87
N ILE A 40 11.64 -20.60 -58.97
CA ILE A 40 10.97 -20.09 -57.77
C ILE A 40 9.93 -19.07 -58.26
N GLN A 41 8.65 -19.37 -58.11
CA GLN A 41 7.59 -18.39 -58.36
C GLN A 41 7.74 -17.25 -57.36
N LYS A 42 7.91 -16.01 -57.86
CA LYS A 42 7.75 -14.79 -57.08
C LYS A 42 6.43 -14.87 -56.31
N VAL A 43 6.50 -14.89 -54.98
CA VAL A 43 5.33 -14.71 -54.13
C VAL A 43 4.83 -13.29 -54.39
N LYS A 44 3.75 -13.15 -55.17
CA LYS A 44 3.04 -11.87 -55.26
C LYS A 44 2.49 -11.58 -53.86
N TYR A 45 2.97 -10.54 -53.20
CA TYR A 45 2.40 -10.01 -51.96
C TYR A 45 0.91 -9.77 -52.20
N SER A 46 0.05 -10.66 -51.71
CA SER A 46 -1.39 -10.48 -51.85
C SER A 46 -1.79 -9.29 -50.96
N VAL A 47 -2.84 -8.56 -51.36
CA VAL A 47 -3.39 -7.45 -50.55
C VAL A 47 -3.71 -7.91 -49.13
N SER A 48 -4.06 -9.19 -48.92
CA SER A 48 -4.22 -9.79 -47.59
C SER A 48 -2.92 -9.86 -46.80
N TYR A 49 -1.77 -10.14 -47.43
CA TYR A 49 -0.48 -10.13 -46.74
C TYR A 49 -0.09 -8.70 -46.32
N ILE A 50 -0.31 -7.72 -47.19
CA ILE A 50 -0.07 -6.30 -46.86
C ILE A 50 -1.00 -5.86 -45.74
N LEU A 51 -2.29 -6.19 -45.79
CA LEU A 51 -3.26 -5.87 -44.73
C LEU A 51 -2.95 -6.57 -43.40
N LEU A 52 -2.53 -7.84 -43.42
CA LEU A 52 -2.11 -8.56 -42.23
C LEU A 52 -0.81 -8.00 -41.66
N ALA A 53 0.16 -7.65 -42.50
CA ALA A 53 1.42 -7.04 -42.08
C ALA A 53 1.21 -5.62 -41.54
N THR A 54 0.33 -4.81 -42.14
CA THR A 54 0.01 -3.47 -41.63
C THR A 54 -0.86 -3.53 -40.37
N ALA A 55 -1.80 -4.46 -40.26
CA ALA A 55 -2.54 -4.68 -39.02
C ALA A 55 -1.62 -5.18 -37.90
N ALA A 56 -0.70 -6.12 -38.19
CA ALA A 56 0.29 -6.58 -37.23
C ALA A 56 1.26 -5.46 -36.84
N ALA A 57 1.73 -4.65 -37.80
CA ALA A 57 2.58 -3.49 -37.52
C ALA A 57 1.83 -2.40 -36.73
N PHE A 58 0.54 -2.19 -36.99
CA PHE A 58 -0.30 -1.27 -36.23
C PHE A 58 -0.52 -1.79 -34.80
N VAL A 59 -0.83 -3.07 -34.62
CA VAL A 59 -0.93 -3.70 -33.30
C VAL A 59 0.40 -3.63 -32.56
N LEU A 60 1.53 -3.89 -33.24
CA LEU A 60 2.87 -3.77 -32.66
C LEU A 60 3.19 -2.33 -32.28
N ALA A 61 2.88 -1.36 -33.14
CA ALA A 61 3.08 0.06 -32.86
C ALA A 61 2.20 0.53 -31.70
N VAL A 62 0.93 0.10 -31.66
CA VAL A 62 0.00 0.33 -30.56
C VAL A 62 0.50 -0.33 -29.27
N MET A 63 1.03 -1.55 -29.32
CA MET A 63 1.60 -2.23 -28.14
C MET A 63 2.90 -1.56 -27.66
N ILE A 64 3.74 -1.05 -28.55
CA ILE A 64 4.98 -0.32 -28.21
C ILE A 64 4.66 1.08 -27.66
N TRP A 65 3.66 1.77 -28.21
CA TRP A 65 3.29 3.13 -27.79
C TRP A 65 2.34 3.17 -26.60
N ILE A 66 1.38 2.25 -26.51
CA ILE A 66 0.39 2.19 -25.43
C ILE A 66 0.85 1.25 -24.31
N GLY A 67 1.68 0.24 -24.61
CA GLY A 67 2.18 -0.74 -23.64
C GLY A 67 2.71 -0.13 -22.35
N PRO A 68 3.66 0.83 -22.40
CA PRO A 68 4.20 1.51 -21.21
C PRO A 68 3.15 2.27 -20.38
N ALA A 69 1.98 2.57 -20.96
CA ALA A 69 0.83 3.18 -20.29
C ALA A 69 -0.23 2.17 -19.82
N LEU A 70 -0.09 0.88 -20.16
CA LEU A 70 -0.97 -0.17 -19.65
C LEU A 70 -0.62 -0.49 -18.19
N PRO A 71 -1.62 -0.61 -17.29
CA PRO A 71 -1.38 -0.93 -15.90
C PRO A 71 -0.69 -2.29 -15.77
N ASN A 72 0.33 -2.36 -14.90
CA ASN A 72 1.03 -3.60 -14.56
C ASN A 72 0.09 -4.48 -13.72
N LYS A 73 -0.85 -5.17 -14.37
CA LYS A 73 -1.66 -6.20 -13.72
C LYS A 73 -0.90 -7.52 -13.83
N ASP A 74 -0.02 -7.77 -12.88
CA ASP A 74 0.51 -9.12 -12.69
C ASP A 74 -0.66 -10.00 -12.19
N PRO A 75 -1.15 -10.97 -12.97
CA PRO A 75 -2.36 -11.73 -12.63
C PRO A 75 -2.25 -12.56 -11.35
N THR A 76 -1.06 -12.64 -10.74
CA THR A 76 -0.82 -13.47 -9.56
C THR A 76 -0.79 -12.68 -8.25
N GLY A 77 -0.78 -11.35 -8.32
CA GLY A 77 -0.73 -10.45 -7.17
C GLY A 77 0.37 -10.73 -6.14
N LEU A 78 0.51 -9.86 -5.14
CA LEU A 78 1.29 -10.19 -3.93
C LEU A 78 0.57 -11.21 -3.03
N GLY A 79 -0.75 -11.42 -3.25
CA GLY A 79 -1.65 -12.15 -2.35
C GLY A 79 -2.07 -13.57 -2.74
N ALA A 80 -1.80 -14.09 -3.95
CA ALA A 80 -2.28 -15.42 -4.34
C ALA A 80 -1.15 -16.47 -4.33
N GLN A 81 -0.99 -17.22 -3.24
CA GLN A 81 -0.10 -18.39 -3.20
C GLN A 81 -0.59 -19.52 -2.27
N SER A 82 -0.48 -20.76 -2.75
CA SER A 82 -0.63 -22.00 -1.98
C SER A 82 0.74 -22.65 -1.78
N HIS A 83 0.92 -23.44 -0.72
CA HIS A 83 2.23 -23.56 -0.10
C HIS A 83 2.65 -24.98 0.41
N ALA A 84 3.93 -25.42 0.25
CA ALA A 84 4.52 -26.61 0.92
C ALA A 84 6.07 -26.58 1.26
N THR A 85 6.54 -26.63 2.55
CA THR A 85 8.01 -26.51 2.94
C THR A 85 8.56 -27.68 3.74
N VAL A 86 9.91 -27.78 3.72
CA VAL A 86 10.76 -28.59 4.60
C VAL A 86 11.75 -27.69 5.36
N SER A 87 12.00 -28.03 6.63
CA SER A 87 12.95 -27.39 7.56
C SER A 87 14.36 -28.01 7.50
N LEU A 88 15.41 -27.22 7.77
CA LEU A 88 16.78 -27.72 8.01
C LEU A 88 16.93 -28.21 9.46
N ILE A 89 17.42 -29.44 9.64
CA ILE A 89 17.79 -30.02 10.94
C ILE A 89 19.18 -29.50 11.31
N ASN A 90 19.29 -28.80 12.44
CA ASN A 90 20.57 -28.61 13.13
C ASN A 90 20.74 -29.73 14.15
N ASP A 91 21.65 -30.67 13.88
CA ASP A 91 22.24 -31.55 14.88
C ASP A 91 23.67 -31.08 15.14
N VAL A 92 23.89 -30.32 16.23
CA VAL A 92 25.05 -30.51 17.12
C VAL A 92 24.66 -30.07 18.53
N SER A 93 24.71 -31.04 19.44
CA SER A 93 24.61 -30.93 20.90
C SER A 93 25.44 -29.81 21.55
N SER A 94 24.87 -29.09 22.52
CA SER A 94 25.50 -28.87 23.85
C SER A 94 24.59 -28.12 24.85
N ALA A 95 24.53 -28.70 26.07
CA ALA A 95 24.19 -28.13 27.40
C ALA A 95 22.82 -27.44 27.60
N ALA A 96 21.81 -28.11 28.17
CA ALA A 96 21.55 -28.32 29.61
C ALA A 96 21.00 -27.07 30.34
N ASP A 97 19.69 -27.06 30.64
CA ASP A 97 19.18 -26.96 32.02
C ASP A 97 17.65 -27.15 32.15
N ASN A 98 17.29 -28.08 33.04
CA ASN A 98 16.09 -28.23 33.91
C ASN A 98 14.68 -28.64 33.39
N LEU A 99 14.47 -29.97 33.51
CA LEU A 99 13.27 -30.84 33.73
C LEU A 99 12.13 -30.29 34.66
N PRO A 100 10.94 -30.97 34.84
CA PRO A 100 10.67 -32.44 34.72
C PRO A 100 9.29 -32.79 34.04
N ALA A 101 8.78 -34.01 33.80
CA ALA A 101 9.00 -35.38 34.31
C ALA A 101 8.15 -36.42 33.50
N VAL A 102 8.59 -37.71 33.45
CA VAL A 102 7.86 -39.03 33.32
C VAL A 102 7.09 -39.30 31.99
N ILE A 103 7.19 -40.42 31.25
CA ILE A 103 7.10 -41.87 31.59
C ILE A 103 7.86 -42.74 30.55
N SER A 104 8.45 -43.83 31.05
CA SER A 104 9.13 -44.95 30.38
C SER A 104 8.21 -46.09 29.93
N ALA A 105 8.50 -46.71 28.77
CA ALA A 105 8.32 -48.15 28.46
C ALA A 105 8.92 -48.42 27.05
N SER A 106 10.10 -49.01 26.92
CA SER A 106 10.40 -50.46 26.82
C SER A 106 9.99 -51.15 25.50
N SER A 107 10.93 -51.98 25.04
CA SER A 107 10.81 -53.11 24.10
C SER A 107 11.21 -52.89 22.64
N SER A 108 11.72 -54.01 22.13
CA SER A 108 12.74 -54.19 21.13
C SER A 108 12.20 -54.76 19.82
N ALA A 109 12.96 -54.49 18.76
CA ALA A 109 13.17 -55.32 17.57
C ALA A 109 12.11 -55.33 16.46
N ASN A 110 12.66 -55.23 15.24
CA ASN A 110 12.11 -55.53 13.92
C ASN A 110 11.04 -54.59 13.37
N ASN A 111 11.49 -53.61 12.56
CA ASN A 111 10.90 -53.51 11.22
C ASN A 111 11.82 -52.81 10.22
N THR A 112 11.95 -53.44 9.07
CA THR A 112 12.50 -52.88 7.83
C THR A 112 11.65 -51.68 7.40
N HIS A 113 12.06 -50.47 7.75
CA HIS A 113 11.51 -49.25 7.16
C HIS A 113 12.66 -48.34 6.74
N ARG A 114 12.59 -47.86 5.48
CA ARG A 114 13.33 -46.67 5.04
C ARG A 114 13.23 -45.60 6.13
N PRO A 115 14.30 -44.83 6.41
CA PRO A 115 14.21 -43.74 7.38
C PRO A 115 13.04 -42.84 6.97
N ALA A 116 12.02 -42.78 7.82
CA ALA A 116 10.93 -41.85 7.65
C ALA A 116 11.54 -40.45 7.78
N LEU A 117 11.54 -39.69 6.69
CA LEU A 117 11.74 -38.25 6.73
C LEU A 117 10.65 -37.68 7.65
N SER A 118 11.03 -37.37 8.89
CA SER A 118 10.17 -36.64 9.82
C SER A 118 10.05 -35.21 9.30
N VAL A 119 8.99 -34.97 8.53
CA VAL A 119 8.55 -33.63 8.16
C VAL A 119 7.92 -33.03 9.41
N ASN A 120 8.70 -32.29 10.20
CA ASN A 120 8.09 -31.41 11.19
C ASN A 120 7.26 -30.38 10.41
N ARG A 121 5.93 -30.38 10.61
CA ARG A 121 5.09 -29.29 10.13
C ARG A 121 5.61 -28.00 10.76
N PRO A 122 5.98 -26.99 9.96
CA PRO A 122 6.18 -25.65 10.49
C PRO A 122 4.90 -25.19 11.21
N PRO A 123 4.98 -24.22 12.14
CA PRO A 123 3.81 -23.52 12.63
C PRO A 123 2.93 -23.05 11.46
N PRO A 124 1.59 -22.95 11.62
CA PRO A 124 0.66 -22.59 10.53
C PRO A 124 1.06 -21.35 9.71
N GLU A 125 1.85 -20.45 10.32
CA GLU A 125 2.37 -19.20 9.75
C GLU A 125 3.58 -19.36 8.80
N GLN A 126 4.12 -20.57 8.60
CA GLN A 126 5.36 -20.84 7.83
C GLN A 126 5.13 -21.83 6.68
N GLN A 127 4.16 -21.49 5.85
CA GLN A 127 3.83 -22.16 4.60
C GLN A 127 4.64 -21.51 3.44
N PRO A 128 5.24 -22.23 2.48
CA PRO A 128 6.18 -21.67 1.50
C PRO A 128 5.71 -21.63 0.04
N LEU A 129 6.36 -20.77 -0.71
CA LEU A 129 6.02 -20.35 -2.06
C LEU A 129 5.88 -21.49 -3.09
N PRO A 130 5.00 -21.37 -4.09
CA PRO A 130 5.24 -21.95 -5.40
C PRO A 130 6.61 -21.45 -5.89
N PRO A 131 7.46 -22.32 -6.45
CA PRO A 131 8.90 -22.05 -6.66
C PRO A 131 9.25 -20.91 -7.64
N HIS A 132 8.28 -20.12 -8.12
CA HIS A 132 8.42 -19.23 -9.28
C HIS A 132 7.80 -17.84 -9.14
N HIS A 133 7.32 -17.44 -7.96
CA HIS A 133 6.66 -16.15 -7.77
C HIS A 133 7.41 -15.28 -6.78
N TRP A 134 7.57 -14.01 -7.12
CA TRP A 134 8.24 -13.04 -6.28
C TRP A 134 7.28 -12.51 -5.20
N ASN A 135 7.71 -12.58 -3.94
CA ASN A 135 7.04 -11.90 -2.84
C ASN A 135 8.10 -11.56 -1.78
N PRO A 136 8.53 -10.29 -1.69
CA PRO A 136 9.62 -9.89 -0.81
C PRO A 136 9.21 -9.91 0.67
N LEU A 137 7.90 -10.04 0.96
CA LEU A 137 7.37 -10.03 2.31
C LEU A 137 7.32 -11.41 2.96
N LEU A 138 7.55 -12.49 2.19
CA LEU A 138 7.50 -13.84 2.70
C LEU A 138 8.86 -14.31 3.22
N PHE A 139 8.79 -15.20 4.21
CA PHE A 139 9.96 -15.81 4.80
C PHE A 139 10.48 -16.91 3.86
N ASP A 140 11.56 -16.62 3.14
CA ASP A 140 12.38 -17.65 2.49
C ASP A 140 13.84 -17.46 2.91
N PRO A 141 14.46 -18.41 3.63
CA PRO A 141 15.86 -18.31 4.01
C PRO A 141 16.82 -18.77 2.91
N SER A 142 16.31 -19.26 1.77
CA SER A 142 17.11 -19.85 0.70
C SER A 142 17.96 -18.79 -0.02
N PRO A 143 19.28 -18.95 -0.09
CA PRO A 143 20.15 -18.00 -0.79
C PRO A 143 19.87 -17.89 -2.29
N LEU A 144 20.07 -16.69 -2.83
CA LEU A 144 20.14 -16.47 -4.27
C LEU A 144 21.42 -17.07 -4.83
N THR A 145 21.31 -17.70 -6.00
CA THR A 145 22.42 -18.39 -6.70
C THR A 145 22.72 -17.81 -8.06
N HIS A 146 21.70 -17.24 -8.70
CA HIS A 146 21.80 -16.59 -10.00
C HIS A 146 20.98 -15.30 -9.98
N ILE A 147 21.45 -14.31 -10.72
CA ILE A 147 20.77 -13.04 -10.95
C ILE A 147 21.08 -12.57 -12.37
N SER A 148 20.11 -11.93 -13.02
CA SER A 148 20.25 -11.37 -14.35
C SER A 148 19.32 -10.16 -14.50
N VAL A 149 19.81 -9.10 -15.11
CA VAL A 149 18.98 -7.99 -15.59
C VAL A 149 18.60 -8.27 -17.05
N LYS A 150 17.35 -8.00 -17.41
CA LYS A 150 16.88 -8.16 -18.79
C LYS A 150 15.98 -6.99 -19.23
N PRO A 151 16.48 -6.10 -20.10
CA PRO A 151 15.67 -5.15 -20.85
C PRO A 151 14.79 -5.86 -21.90
N CYS A 152 13.54 -5.44 -22.04
CA CYS A 152 12.60 -5.98 -23.01
C CYS A 152 11.72 -4.88 -23.61
N MET A 153 11.51 -4.90 -24.93
CA MET A 153 10.59 -3.97 -25.60
C MET A 153 9.11 -4.29 -25.33
N PHE A 154 8.81 -5.50 -24.85
CA PHE A 154 7.46 -5.96 -24.60
C PHE A 154 7.19 -6.01 -23.09
N PRO A 155 5.93 -5.84 -22.65
CA PRO A 155 5.57 -6.03 -21.26
C PRO A 155 5.91 -7.45 -20.78
N PRO A 156 6.78 -7.64 -19.78
CA PRO A 156 7.26 -8.97 -19.37
C PRO A 156 6.17 -9.91 -18.86
N TRP A 157 5.09 -9.36 -18.29
CA TRP A 157 3.93 -10.12 -17.84
C TRP A 157 3.07 -10.67 -18.97
N ALA A 158 3.03 -9.98 -20.13
CA ALA A 158 2.28 -10.43 -21.31
C ALA A 158 3.13 -11.31 -22.24
N PHE A 159 4.45 -11.10 -22.26
CA PHE A 159 5.38 -11.75 -23.19
C PHE A 159 6.58 -12.38 -22.47
N PRO A 160 6.38 -13.25 -21.47
CA PRO A 160 7.46 -13.78 -20.64
C PRO A 160 8.54 -14.52 -21.46
N SER A 161 8.15 -15.22 -22.53
CA SER A 161 9.11 -15.94 -23.38
C SER A 161 10.11 -15.03 -24.13
N PHE A 162 9.78 -13.74 -24.32
CA PHE A 162 10.67 -12.76 -24.95
C PHE A 162 11.48 -11.95 -23.94
N CYS A 163 10.96 -11.81 -22.73
CA CYS A 163 11.51 -10.92 -21.71
C CYS A 163 12.24 -11.65 -20.57
N GLU A 164 12.10 -12.98 -20.45
CA GLU A 164 12.91 -13.77 -19.54
C GLU A 164 14.34 -13.98 -20.08
N PRO A 165 15.36 -14.05 -19.21
CA PRO A 165 16.68 -14.48 -19.61
C PRO A 165 16.64 -15.89 -20.22
N THR A 166 17.45 -16.11 -21.25
CA THR A 166 17.51 -17.39 -21.96
C THR A 166 17.96 -18.51 -21.01
N GLN A 167 17.37 -19.69 -21.16
CA GLN A 167 17.64 -20.84 -20.30
C GLN A 167 17.39 -22.15 -21.03
N SER A 168 18.34 -23.07 -20.95
CA SER A 168 18.19 -24.41 -21.53
C SER A 168 17.27 -25.29 -20.67
N ALA A 169 16.78 -26.40 -21.24
CA ALA A 169 16.05 -27.40 -20.47
C ALA A 169 16.88 -27.98 -19.31
N ARG A 170 18.21 -28.08 -19.51
CA ARG A 170 19.15 -28.47 -18.47
C ARG A 170 19.23 -27.44 -17.35
N ASP A 171 19.30 -26.15 -17.67
CA ASP A 171 19.34 -25.09 -16.66
C ASP A 171 18.06 -25.03 -15.84
N LYS A 172 16.90 -25.22 -16.47
CA LYS A 172 15.61 -25.33 -15.77
C LYS A 172 15.58 -26.54 -14.83
N ALA A 173 16.12 -27.68 -15.27
CA ALA A 173 16.17 -28.91 -14.48
C ALA A 173 17.14 -28.81 -13.30
N LEU A 174 18.25 -28.10 -13.47
CA LEU A 174 19.23 -27.85 -12.42
C LEU A 174 18.71 -26.72 -11.51
N TYR A 175 18.65 -25.50 -12.00
CA TYR A 175 18.53 -24.31 -11.16
C TYR A 175 17.09 -23.82 -10.99
N GLY A 176 16.12 -24.44 -11.66
CA GLY A 176 14.74 -23.98 -11.72
C GLY A 176 14.52 -22.87 -12.74
N LYS A 177 13.27 -22.42 -12.83
CA LYS A 177 12.91 -21.26 -13.65
C LYS A 177 13.38 -19.98 -12.97
N TRP A 178 13.60 -18.95 -13.79
CA TRP A 178 13.79 -17.59 -13.30
C TRP A 178 12.55 -17.13 -12.52
N VAL A 179 12.80 -16.46 -11.40
CA VAL A 179 11.80 -15.67 -10.67
C VAL A 179 11.95 -14.23 -11.13
N ARG A 180 10.88 -13.65 -11.65
CA ARG A 180 10.81 -12.25 -12.09
C ARG A 180 10.56 -11.36 -10.88
N VAL A 181 11.32 -10.29 -10.73
CA VAL A 181 11.02 -9.17 -9.84
C VAL A 181 10.20 -8.16 -10.66
N PRO A 182 8.86 -8.08 -10.48
CA PRO A 182 7.96 -7.28 -11.33
C PRO A 182 8.04 -5.78 -11.00
N ARG A 183 9.26 -5.23 -11.04
CA ARG A 183 9.63 -3.88 -10.63
C ARG A 183 10.52 -3.30 -11.74
N ASP A 184 9.88 -2.68 -12.73
CA ASP A 184 10.54 -2.12 -13.90
C ASP A 184 11.49 -0.98 -13.53
N LEU A 185 12.80 -1.23 -13.54
CA LEU A 185 13.86 -0.27 -13.24
C LEU A 185 13.77 0.98 -14.11
N SER A 186 13.33 0.83 -15.37
CA SER A 186 13.22 1.90 -16.36
C SER A 186 11.85 2.59 -16.37
N LYS A 187 10.99 2.30 -15.39
CA LYS A 187 9.64 2.86 -15.30
C LYS A 187 9.69 4.38 -15.37
N GLY A 188 9.06 4.95 -16.39
CA GLY A 188 8.95 6.38 -16.65
C GLY A 188 10.16 7.05 -17.34
N VAL A 189 11.31 6.36 -17.48
CA VAL A 189 12.53 6.89 -18.16
C VAL A 189 12.74 6.26 -19.52
N GLY A 190 12.21 5.05 -19.74
CA GLY A 190 12.53 4.23 -20.91
C GLY A 190 11.33 3.79 -21.73
N HIS A 191 11.62 3.34 -22.95
CA HIS A 191 10.67 2.64 -23.82
C HIS A 191 10.76 1.11 -23.67
N TYR A 192 11.64 0.65 -22.79
CA TYR A 192 11.85 -0.76 -22.48
C TYR A 192 11.36 -1.00 -21.05
N TYR A 193 10.99 -2.25 -20.77
CA TYR A 193 10.83 -2.78 -19.43
C TYR A 193 12.14 -3.42 -19.02
N THR A 194 12.73 -2.97 -17.92
CA THR A 194 14.00 -3.51 -17.44
C THR A 194 13.79 -4.11 -16.07
N GLU A 195 13.83 -5.43 -15.97
CA GLU A 195 13.53 -6.13 -14.73
C GLU A 195 14.69 -7.02 -14.28
N ILE A 196 14.71 -7.32 -12.99
CA ILE A 196 15.64 -8.23 -12.35
C ILE A 196 15.01 -9.62 -12.30
N TYR A 197 15.80 -10.62 -12.63
CA TYR A 197 15.44 -12.04 -12.55
C TYR A 197 16.44 -12.74 -11.64
N TYR A 198 15.98 -13.63 -10.78
CA TYR A 198 16.87 -14.43 -9.94
C TYR A 198 16.49 -15.91 -9.91
N ARG A 199 17.41 -16.73 -9.39
CA ARG A 199 17.15 -18.10 -8.96
C ARG A 199 17.68 -18.30 -7.55
N ARG A 200 16.97 -19.10 -6.76
CA ARG A 200 17.37 -19.47 -5.40
C ARG A 200 17.77 -20.94 -5.32
N MET A 201 18.52 -21.28 -4.28
CA MET A 201 18.88 -22.65 -3.98
C MET A 201 17.62 -23.49 -3.74
N GLN A 202 17.49 -24.65 -4.39
CA GLN A 202 16.31 -25.52 -4.21
C GLN A 202 16.54 -26.54 -3.08
N THR A 203 15.46 -26.92 -2.39
CA THR A 203 15.46 -27.87 -1.27
C THR A 203 15.71 -29.34 -1.65
N ALA A 204 15.56 -29.73 -2.93
CA ALA A 204 15.83 -31.10 -3.41
C ALA A 204 17.33 -31.43 -3.56
N TYR A 205 18.21 -30.52 -3.12
CA TYR A 205 19.66 -30.64 -3.27
C TYR A 205 20.27 -31.40 -2.10
N VAL A 206 20.39 -32.72 -2.26
CA VAL A 206 21.24 -33.56 -1.42
C VAL A 206 22.70 -33.10 -1.60
N PRO A 207 23.45 -32.81 -0.51
CA PRO A 207 24.88 -32.53 -0.60
C PRO A 207 25.58 -33.68 -1.33
N GLY A 208 26.16 -33.38 -2.51
CA GLY A 208 26.98 -34.34 -3.27
C GLY A 208 26.62 -34.56 -4.74
N HIS A 209 25.51 -34.04 -5.27
CA HIS A 209 25.12 -34.27 -6.68
C HIS A 209 25.24 -33.06 -7.63
N VAL A 210 25.39 -31.83 -7.10
CA VAL A 210 25.83 -30.67 -7.89
C VAL A 210 26.94 -29.97 -7.12
N GLN A 211 28.19 -30.33 -7.42
CA GLN A 211 29.33 -29.48 -7.11
C GLN A 211 29.17 -28.16 -7.88
N GLY A 212 29.24 -27.01 -7.20
CA GLY A 212 29.78 -25.80 -7.84
C GLY A 212 28.94 -24.52 -7.84
N VAL A 213 27.67 -24.48 -7.42
CA VAL A 213 26.92 -23.21 -7.39
C VAL A 213 26.93 -22.60 -6.00
N GLN A 214 27.77 -21.58 -5.84
CA GLN A 214 27.92 -20.84 -4.59
C GLN A 214 26.85 -19.74 -4.46
N PRO A 215 26.40 -19.42 -3.23
CA PRO A 215 25.49 -18.30 -2.98
C PRO A 215 26.06 -16.96 -3.43
N ILE A 216 25.18 -16.08 -3.90
CA ILE A 216 25.50 -14.67 -4.16
C ILE A 216 25.71 -13.96 -2.82
N THR A 217 26.85 -13.30 -2.67
CA THR A 217 27.23 -12.57 -1.45
C THR A 217 27.36 -11.07 -1.65
N GLY A 218 27.54 -10.60 -2.88
CA GLY A 218 27.62 -9.17 -3.18
C GLY A 218 26.85 -8.79 -4.43
N LEU A 219 26.27 -7.59 -4.42
CA LEU A 219 25.66 -6.92 -5.55
C LEU A 219 26.13 -5.47 -5.57
N ARG A 220 26.45 -4.94 -6.76
CA ARG A 220 26.80 -3.53 -6.95
C ARG A 220 26.43 -3.02 -8.33
N VAL A 221 26.03 -1.76 -8.41
CA VAL A 221 25.80 -1.05 -9.67
C VAL A 221 27.05 -0.26 -9.99
N LEU A 222 27.55 -0.39 -11.23
CA LEU A 222 28.66 0.42 -11.75
C LEU A 222 28.27 1.06 -13.07
N GLU A 223 28.70 2.29 -13.27
CA GLU A 223 28.63 2.94 -14.59
C GLU A 223 29.73 2.37 -15.48
N ASP A 224 29.50 2.32 -16.80
CA ASP A 224 30.41 1.67 -17.73
C ASP A 224 31.80 2.33 -17.72
N SER A 225 31.91 3.66 -17.58
CA SER A 225 33.22 4.32 -17.49
C SER A 225 34.00 3.96 -16.22
N GLU A 226 33.30 3.83 -15.09
CA GLU A 226 33.88 3.41 -13.81
C GLU A 226 34.41 1.97 -13.90
N ALA A 227 33.59 1.07 -14.44
CA ALA A 227 33.95 -0.34 -14.65
C ALA A 227 35.13 -0.53 -15.62
N GLN A 228 35.41 0.44 -16.48
CA GLN A 228 36.51 0.38 -17.45
C GLN A 228 37.84 0.93 -16.94
N THR A 229 37.89 1.56 -15.76
CA THR A 229 39.14 1.99 -15.12
C THR A 229 40.03 0.79 -14.78
N GLU A 230 41.35 0.93 -14.91
CA GLU A 230 42.29 -0.17 -14.69
C GLU A 230 42.25 -0.65 -13.23
N GLU A 231 42.07 0.28 -12.28
CA GLU A 231 41.91 -0.04 -10.87
C GLU A 231 40.65 -0.88 -10.62
N MET A 232 39.52 -0.51 -11.23
CA MET A 232 38.26 -1.21 -11.03
C MET A 232 38.23 -2.56 -11.73
N LYS A 233 38.82 -2.68 -12.93
CA LYS A 233 38.99 -3.97 -13.62
C LYS A 233 39.80 -4.94 -12.77
N ALA A 234 40.94 -4.48 -12.24
CA ALA A 234 41.78 -5.29 -11.37
C ALA A 234 41.04 -5.74 -10.10
N GLU A 235 40.20 -4.88 -9.52
CA GLU A 235 39.34 -5.24 -8.39
C GLU A 235 38.27 -6.26 -8.76
N LEU A 236 37.53 -6.04 -9.86
CA LEU A 236 36.48 -6.94 -10.35
C LEU A 236 37.03 -8.34 -10.58
N GLU A 237 38.18 -8.46 -11.24
CA GLU A 237 38.85 -9.74 -11.50
C GLU A 237 39.37 -10.40 -10.22
N ARG A 238 40.04 -9.63 -9.35
CA ARG A 238 40.61 -10.15 -8.09
C ARG A 238 39.54 -10.69 -7.16
N ASP A 239 38.40 -10.02 -7.06
CA ASP A 239 37.34 -10.32 -6.10
C ASP A 239 36.19 -11.14 -6.73
N GLY A 240 36.35 -11.56 -8.00
CA GLY A 240 35.45 -12.48 -8.69
C GLY A 240 34.06 -11.90 -8.98
N TRP A 241 33.99 -10.63 -9.35
CA TRP A 241 32.75 -9.97 -9.74
C TRP A 241 32.41 -10.26 -11.20
N GLU A 242 31.15 -10.62 -11.46
CA GLU A 242 30.63 -10.94 -12.79
C GLU A 242 29.44 -10.04 -13.13
N PRO A 243 29.25 -9.64 -14.41
CA PRO A 243 28.07 -8.88 -14.82
C PRO A 243 26.80 -9.75 -14.76
N ALA A 244 25.72 -9.18 -14.22
CA ALA A 244 24.40 -9.79 -14.11
C ALA A 244 23.53 -9.48 -15.34
N GLY A 245 23.78 -10.18 -16.44
CA GLY A 245 22.96 -10.04 -17.65
C GLY A 245 23.27 -8.78 -18.44
N GLU A 246 22.23 -8.08 -18.88
CA GLU A 246 22.33 -6.91 -19.77
C GLU A 246 22.40 -5.58 -19.00
N ASN A 247 22.62 -4.47 -19.72
CA ASN A 247 22.73 -3.15 -19.13
C ASN A 247 21.39 -2.68 -18.55
N MET A 248 21.40 -2.08 -17.36
CA MET A 248 20.19 -1.62 -16.66
C MET A 248 19.57 -0.36 -17.28
N ARG A 249 20.30 0.33 -18.16
CA ARG A 249 19.91 1.62 -18.74
C ARG A 249 19.66 1.55 -20.25
N THR A 250 19.49 0.34 -20.80
CA THR A 250 19.13 0.13 -22.21
C THR A 250 17.74 0.69 -22.52
N GLY A 251 17.60 1.42 -23.63
CA GLY A 251 16.30 1.90 -24.11
C GLY A 251 15.75 3.14 -23.41
N ILE A 252 16.60 3.90 -22.72
CA ILE A 252 16.24 5.10 -21.96
C ILE A 252 16.36 6.37 -22.80
N TRP A 253 15.42 7.31 -22.60
CA TRP A 253 15.38 8.59 -23.29
C TRP A 253 15.31 9.77 -22.31
N PRO A 254 16.09 10.86 -22.51
CA PRO A 254 17.05 11.09 -23.60
C PRO A 254 18.34 10.28 -23.40
N ALA A 255 18.95 9.85 -24.51
CA ALA A 255 20.14 8.95 -24.59
C ALA A 255 21.46 9.53 -24.03
N LYS A 256 21.40 10.53 -23.14
CA LYS A 256 22.57 11.18 -22.51
C LYS A 256 22.94 10.58 -21.15
N ILE A 257 22.24 9.56 -20.69
CA ILE A 257 22.56 8.88 -19.43
C ILE A 257 23.62 7.82 -19.72
N GLU A 258 24.69 7.83 -18.94
CA GLU A 258 25.76 6.85 -19.04
C GLU A 258 25.20 5.42 -18.80
N PRO A 259 25.57 4.41 -19.58
CA PRO A 259 25.14 3.04 -19.33
C PRO A 259 25.64 2.53 -17.96
N ALA A 260 24.88 1.62 -17.35
CA ALA A 260 25.25 1.03 -16.06
C ALA A 260 24.93 -0.46 -16.00
N GLN A 261 25.81 -1.24 -15.38
CA GLN A 261 25.73 -2.68 -15.27
C GLN A 261 25.61 -3.12 -13.80
N LEU A 262 24.74 -4.09 -13.54
CA LEU A 262 24.70 -4.78 -12.25
C LEU A 262 25.80 -5.83 -12.23
N TYR A 263 26.63 -5.84 -11.19
CA TYR A 263 27.63 -6.86 -10.94
C TYR A 263 27.28 -7.65 -9.69
N PHE A 264 27.67 -8.92 -9.65
CA PHE A 264 27.49 -9.79 -8.51
C PHE A 264 28.74 -10.62 -8.23
N THR A 265 28.93 -11.04 -6.98
CA THR A 265 30.00 -11.95 -6.56
C THR A 265 29.42 -13.11 -5.75
N ARG A 266 30.14 -14.23 -5.70
CA ARG A 266 29.73 -15.44 -4.99
C ARG A 266 30.68 -15.76 -3.84
N SER A 267 30.20 -16.53 -2.87
CA SER A 267 31.03 -16.98 -1.76
C SER A 267 32.22 -17.81 -2.24
N THR A 268 33.42 -17.46 -1.79
CA THR A 268 34.67 -18.22 -2.02
C THR A 268 34.90 -19.32 -0.99
N THR A 269 34.17 -19.29 0.15
CA THR A 269 34.30 -20.25 1.25
C THR A 269 32.93 -20.61 1.82
N TYR A 270 32.37 -21.74 1.39
CA TYR A 270 31.29 -22.43 2.13
C TYR A 270 31.85 -23.44 3.15
N ASN A 271 33.18 -23.63 3.19
CA ASN A 271 33.88 -24.56 4.08
C ASN A 271 34.31 -23.92 5.41
N GLY A 272 33.34 -23.62 6.28
CA GLY A 272 33.47 -23.90 7.71
C GLY A 272 34.16 -22.91 8.68
N THR A 273 34.80 -21.82 8.26
CA THR A 273 35.42 -20.86 9.23
C THR A 273 34.81 -19.45 9.23
N VAL A 274 34.21 -19.00 8.13
CA VAL A 274 33.42 -17.77 8.05
C VAL A 274 32.10 -18.12 7.37
N GLN A 275 30.98 -17.97 8.08
CA GLN A 275 29.65 -18.12 7.49
C GLN A 275 29.46 -16.97 6.48
N PRO A 276 29.37 -17.22 5.16
CA PRO A 276 29.01 -16.17 4.23
C PRO A 276 27.64 -15.60 4.62
N ARG A 277 27.45 -14.29 4.48
CA ARG A 277 26.12 -13.65 4.60
C ARG A 277 25.50 -13.55 3.21
N PRO A 278 24.83 -14.60 2.70
CA PRO A 278 24.26 -14.58 1.37
C PRO A 278 23.14 -13.55 1.25
N ILE A 279 22.87 -13.14 0.02
CA ILE A 279 21.66 -12.42 -0.32
C ILE A 279 20.54 -13.46 -0.49
N ILE A 280 19.41 -13.24 0.18
CA ILE A 280 18.25 -14.14 0.17
C ILE A 280 17.07 -13.54 -0.62
N GLU A 281 17.01 -12.21 -0.78
CA GLU A 281 15.95 -11.55 -1.55
C GLU A 281 16.46 -10.24 -2.17
N VAL A 282 15.84 -9.84 -3.28
CA VAL A 282 16.11 -8.58 -3.99
C VAL A 282 14.80 -7.89 -4.35
N ASP A 283 14.77 -6.56 -4.22
CA ASP A 283 13.65 -5.70 -4.58
C ASP A 283 14.18 -4.34 -5.07
N VAL A 284 13.29 -3.47 -5.49
CA VAL A 284 13.55 -2.13 -6.02
C VAL A 284 12.72 -1.12 -5.24
N ILE A 285 13.37 -0.05 -4.83
CA ILE A 285 12.70 1.08 -4.18
C ILE A 285 12.96 2.37 -4.95
N TRP A 286 11.90 3.18 -5.05
CA TRP A 286 11.98 4.52 -5.60
C TRP A 286 11.93 5.57 -4.50
N GLY A 287 12.64 6.67 -4.72
CA GLY A 287 12.73 7.80 -3.82
C GLY A 287 14.11 7.95 -3.19
N ASN A 288 14.44 9.20 -2.85
CA ASN A 288 15.72 9.59 -2.26
C ASN A 288 15.95 8.86 -0.91
N PRO A 289 17.18 8.38 -0.61
CA PRO A 289 17.52 7.77 0.68
C PRO A 289 17.18 8.61 1.91
N ALA A 290 17.11 9.94 1.79
CA ALA A 290 16.68 10.83 2.87
C ALA A 290 15.18 10.72 3.20
N GLU A 291 14.36 10.25 2.25
CA GLU A 291 12.89 10.24 2.35
C GLU A 291 12.32 8.82 2.37
N ALA A 292 12.87 7.92 1.56
CA ALA A 292 12.44 6.55 1.43
C ALA A 292 13.44 5.64 2.15
N LYS A 293 13.01 4.97 3.21
CA LYS A 293 13.78 3.86 3.79
C LYS A 293 13.34 2.55 3.10
N PRO A 294 14.22 1.57 2.88
CA PRO A 294 13.82 0.24 2.44
C PRO A 294 12.84 -0.42 3.42
N TRP A 295 12.17 -1.47 2.96
CA TRP A 295 11.43 -2.36 3.85
C TRP A 295 12.33 -2.90 4.97
N TRP A 296 11.79 -3.20 6.16
CA TRP A 296 12.59 -3.68 7.28
C TRP A 296 13.40 -4.95 6.91
N GLY A 297 14.70 -4.91 7.21
CA GLY A 297 15.66 -5.97 6.86
C GLY A 297 16.30 -5.84 5.48
N PHE A 298 15.81 -4.94 4.63
CA PHE A 298 16.47 -4.63 3.37
C PHE A 298 17.50 -3.51 3.54
N GLU A 299 18.62 -3.65 2.82
CA GLU A 299 19.66 -2.64 2.69
C GLU A 299 19.72 -2.13 1.25
N ARG A 300 19.97 -0.83 1.07
CA ARG A 300 20.24 -0.24 -0.26
C ARG A 300 21.63 -0.63 -0.72
N LEU A 301 21.78 -0.89 -2.02
CA LEU A 301 23.12 -0.94 -2.63
C LEU A 301 23.79 0.43 -2.54
N SER A 302 25.11 0.46 -2.61
CA SER A 302 25.91 1.68 -2.50
C SER A 302 25.66 2.68 -3.62
N SER A 303 25.32 2.18 -4.82
CA SER A 303 25.13 2.96 -6.03
C SER A 303 23.72 2.76 -6.56
N PRO A 304 22.99 3.84 -6.89
CA PRO A 304 21.64 3.75 -7.44
C PRO A 304 21.65 3.29 -8.90
N VAL A 305 20.53 2.76 -9.38
CA VAL A 305 20.31 2.53 -10.81
C VAL A 305 20.13 3.87 -11.53
N PHE A 306 19.34 4.78 -10.96
CA PHE A 306 19.18 6.17 -11.41
C PHE A 306 19.35 7.13 -10.24
N LYS A 307 20.21 8.13 -10.42
CA LYS A 307 20.38 9.25 -9.48
C LYS A 307 19.23 10.25 -9.63
N ALA A 308 18.90 11.00 -8.58
CA ALA A 308 17.83 12.01 -8.55
C ALA A 308 18.12 13.29 -9.40
N ASP A 309 19.07 13.24 -10.32
CA ASP A 309 19.48 14.34 -11.21
C ASP A 309 19.04 14.12 -12.67
N ASN A 310 18.12 13.18 -12.88
CA ASN A 310 17.59 12.84 -14.19
C ASN A 310 16.37 13.71 -14.59
N ALA A 311 16.01 13.66 -15.88
CA ALA A 311 14.91 14.42 -16.46
C ALA A 311 13.50 13.92 -16.05
N MET A 312 13.42 12.89 -15.20
CA MET A 312 12.19 12.28 -14.70
C MET A 312 11.83 12.85 -13.32
N ASP A 313 11.55 14.15 -13.24
CA ASP A 313 11.13 14.77 -11.97
C ASP A 313 12.04 14.44 -10.77
N LYS A 314 13.34 14.21 -11.01
CA LYS A 314 14.35 13.90 -9.99
C LYS A 314 14.12 12.56 -9.25
N ILE A 315 13.57 11.55 -9.93
CA ILE A 315 13.27 10.26 -9.31
C ILE A 315 14.54 9.40 -9.18
N GLN A 316 14.89 9.03 -7.94
CA GLN A 316 15.94 8.04 -7.66
C GLN A 316 15.37 6.62 -7.64
N CYS A 317 16.11 5.67 -8.22
CA CYS A 317 15.80 4.24 -8.26
C CYS A 317 16.97 3.45 -7.69
N ASP A 318 16.72 2.65 -6.66
CA ASP A 318 17.72 1.85 -5.97
C ASP A 318 17.33 0.37 -5.97
N ILE A 319 18.33 -0.49 -6.12
CA ILE A 319 18.20 -1.92 -5.80
C ILE A 319 18.40 -2.07 -4.30
N ILE A 320 17.53 -2.85 -3.67
CA ILE A 320 17.62 -3.23 -2.27
C ILE A 320 17.73 -4.74 -2.13
N VAL A 321 18.49 -5.18 -1.12
CA VAL A 321 18.75 -6.60 -0.89
C VAL A 321 18.49 -6.95 0.56
N ARG A 322 18.08 -8.19 0.80
CA ARG A 322 17.92 -8.72 2.15
C ARG A 322 18.85 -9.91 2.34
N ARG A 323 19.50 -9.98 3.50
CA ARG A 323 20.40 -11.08 3.88
C ARG A 323 19.84 -11.93 5.02
N GLU A 324 18.90 -11.38 5.77
CA GLU A 324 18.22 -12.04 6.87
C GLU A 324 16.76 -11.62 6.91
N ASN A 325 15.88 -12.56 7.25
CA ASN A 325 14.47 -12.25 7.39
C ASN A 325 14.24 -11.55 8.72
N VAL A 326 13.78 -10.29 8.66
CA VAL A 326 13.38 -9.53 9.85
C VAL A 326 11.90 -9.77 10.10
N LYS A 327 11.59 -10.41 11.25
CA LYS A 327 10.20 -10.57 11.69
C LYS A 327 9.68 -9.21 12.16
N ALA A 328 8.57 -8.76 11.58
CA ALA A 328 7.89 -7.56 12.05
C ALA A 328 7.42 -7.75 13.50
N SER A 329 7.46 -6.67 14.29
CA SER A 329 6.87 -6.67 15.63
C SER A 329 5.39 -7.04 15.56
N PRO A 330 4.88 -7.91 16.44
CA PRO A 330 3.47 -8.26 16.43
C PRO A 330 2.60 -7.03 16.71
N PRO A 331 1.37 -6.99 16.19
CA PRO A 331 0.42 -5.92 16.48
C PRO A 331 0.18 -5.81 17.99
N PRO A 332 0.35 -4.62 18.60
CA PRO A 332 0.06 -4.44 20.01
C PRO A 332 -1.45 -4.41 20.27
N ASN A 333 -1.87 -4.91 21.43
CA ASN A 333 -3.23 -4.71 21.91
C ASN A 333 -3.42 -3.26 22.37
N LEU A 334 -4.62 -2.73 22.21
CA LEU A 334 -4.97 -1.35 22.58
C LEU A 334 -5.54 -1.31 23.99
N PHE A 335 -4.98 -0.46 24.85
CA PHE A 335 -5.38 -0.33 26.25
C PHE A 335 -5.49 1.13 26.66
N PHE A 336 -6.47 1.43 27.51
CA PHE A 336 -6.42 2.65 28.31
C PHE A 336 -5.21 2.62 29.25
N ASN A 337 -4.65 3.79 29.51
CA ASN A 337 -3.63 3.93 30.55
C ASN A 337 -4.24 3.83 31.96
N SER A 338 -3.39 3.87 33.00
CA SER A 338 -3.82 3.76 34.40
C SER A 338 -4.76 4.88 34.86
N GLU A 339 -4.80 6.02 34.16
CA GLU A 339 -5.71 7.13 34.42
C GLU A 339 -7.05 6.99 33.68
N GLY A 340 -7.23 5.94 32.88
CA GLY A 340 -8.40 5.74 32.03
C GLY A 340 -8.42 6.67 30.82
N LYS A 341 -7.25 7.10 30.33
CA LYS A 341 -7.11 7.92 29.13
C LYS A 341 -6.59 7.11 27.94
N PHE A 342 -7.05 7.47 26.75
CA PHE A 342 -6.60 6.93 25.47
C PHE A 342 -6.64 8.02 24.39
N LYS A 343 -5.57 8.20 23.64
CA LYS A 343 -5.42 9.24 22.61
C LYS A 343 -5.39 8.65 21.21
N ILE A 344 -6.25 9.15 20.33
CA ILE A 344 -6.29 8.77 18.92
C ILE A 344 -5.90 9.99 18.08
N LEU A 345 -4.80 9.90 17.33
CA LEU A 345 -4.43 10.91 16.35
C LEU A 345 -4.98 10.50 14.98
N GLN A 346 -5.96 11.23 14.48
CA GLN A 346 -6.49 11.07 13.14
C GLN A 346 -5.68 11.93 12.17
N ILE A 347 -5.05 11.28 11.19
CA ILE A 347 -4.29 11.90 10.11
C ILE A 347 -4.98 11.49 8.81
N SER A 348 -5.20 12.45 7.92
CA SER A 348 -5.91 12.21 6.66
C SER A 348 -5.25 12.95 5.53
N ASP A 349 -5.44 12.45 4.29
CA ASP A 349 -5.07 13.15 3.07
C ASP A 349 -3.56 13.48 3.06
N LEU A 350 -2.73 12.44 3.21
CA LEU A 350 -1.28 12.57 3.17
C LEU A 350 -0.79 12.85 1.74
N HIS A 351 -1.44 12.25 0.73
CA HIS A 351 -1.04 12.33 -0.68
C HIS A 351 0.47 12.18 -0.89
N LEU A 352 1.07 11.15 -0.28
CA LEU A 352 2.49 10.87 -0.49
C LEU A 352 2.70 10.28 -1.88
N SER A 353 3.90 10.48 -2.42
CA SER A 353 4.31 9.85 -3.68
C SER A 353 5.58 9.02 -3.49
N ALA A 354 5.97 8.25 -4.51
CA ALA A 354 7.28 7.61 -4.48
C ALA A 354 8.42 8.63 -4.72
N SER A 355 8.13 9.75 -5.39
CA SER A 355 9.07 10.78 -5.83
C SER A 355 9.24 12.00 -4.90
N GLY A 356 8.64 11.98 -3.70
CA GLY A 356 8.76 13.09 -2.75
C GLY A 356 7.68 14.17 -2.88
N GLY A 357 6.86 14.06 -3.94
CA GLY A 357 5.67 14.88 -4.18
C GLY A 357 5.95 16.35 -4.52
N THR A 358 4.99 17.02 -5.15
CA THR A 358 5.03 18.46 -5.37
C THR A 358 4.27 19.17 -4.26
N CYS A 359 4.89 20.19 -3.65
CA CYS A 359 4.20 21.01 -2.65
C CYS A 359 3.04 21.75 -3.30
N LYS A 360 1.82 21.43 -2.87
CA LYS A 360 0.60 22.11 -3.32
C LYS A 360 0.20 23.14 -2.28
N ASN A 361 -0.08 24.37 -2.74
CA ASN A 361 -0.63 25.45 -1.92
C ASN A 361 0.17 25.71 -0.64
N ALA A 362 1.50 25.68 -0.77
CA ALA A 362 2.45 25.85 0.32
C ALA A 362 3.46 26.98 0.01
N GLU A 363 3.05 27.96 -0.79
CA GLU A 363 3.88 29.09 -1.23
C GLU A 363 4.39 29.92 -0.04
N LEU A 364 3.67 29.87 1.09
CA LEU A 364 4.05 30.51 2.35
C LEU A 364 5.09 29.70 3.17
N LEU A 365 5.48 28.53 2.68
CA LEU A 365 6.48 27.64 3.27
C LEU A 365 7.65 27.41 2.31
N PRO A 366 8.63 28.33 2.27
CA PRO A 366 9.81 28.17 1.42
C PRO A 366 10.61 26.88 1.70
N SER A 367 10.51 26.32 2.91
CA SER A 367 11.12 25.03 3.20
C SER A 367 10.48 23.86 2.45
N CYS A 368 9.19 23.96 2.08
CA CYS A 368 8.50 22.89 1.34
C CYS A 368 9.07 22.72 -0.06
N GLU A 369 9.24 23.81 -0.81
CA GLU A 369 9.83 23.74 -2.16
C GLU A 369 11.26 23.17 -2.14
N LYS A 370 12.00 23.44 -1.06
CA LYS A 370 13.36 22.93 -0.88
C LYS A 370 13.39 21.45 -0.49
N ASP A 371 12.56 21.06 0.48
CA ASP A 371 12.62 19.74 1.11
C ASP A 371 11.73 18.72 0.37
N GLY A 372 10.73 19.15 -0.41
CA GLY A 372 9.70 18.29 -1.01
C GLY A 372 8.44 18.17 -0.14
N ALA A 373 7.33 17.76 -0.75
CA ALA A 373 6.03 17.66 -0.07
C ALA A 373 6.01 16.53 0.98
N ASP A 374 6.51 15.35 0.62
CA ASP A 374 6.54 14.18 1.48
C ASP A 374 7.44 14.43 2.70
N ALA A 375 8.66 14.92 2.47
CA ALA A 375 9.62 15.20 3.54
C ALA A 375 9.08 16.25 4.52
N SER A 376 8.43 17.30 3.99
CA SER A 376 7.80 18.35 4.81
C SER A 376 6.67 17.81 5.67
N THR A 377 5.85 16.92 5.10
CA THR A 377 4.73 16.24 5.76
C THR A 377 5.23 15.31 6.86
N VAL A 378 6.15 14.40 6.53
CA VAL A 378 6.75 13.44 7.47
C VAL A 378 7.42 14.16 8.63
N LYS A 379 8.20 15.22 8.36
CA LYS A 379 8.86 16.03 9.39
C LYS A 379 7.87 16.69 10.34
N TRP A 380 6.77 17.23 9.81
CA TRP A 380 5.72 17.82 10.64
C TRP A 380 5.05 16.79 11.54
N LEU A 381 4.56 15.69 10.95
CA LEU A 381 3.81 14.65 11.65
C LEU A 381 4.66 13.95 12.70
N THR A 382 5.96 13.76 12.41
CA THR A 382 6.94 13.30 13.40
C THR A 382 6.92 14.16 14.66
N ASN A 383 6.97 15.50 14.51
CA ASN A 383 6.92 16.43 15.64
C ASN A 383 5.57 16.40 16.36
N VAL A 384 4.46 16.24 15.63
CA VAL A 384 3.12 16.13 16.23
C VAL A 384 3.04 14.88 17.09
N MET A 385 3.47 13.72 16.57
CA MET A 385 3.44 12.46 17.33
C MET A 385 4.34 12.50 18.56
N GLU A 386 5.53 13.11 18.48
CA GLU A 386 6.42 13.30 19.63
C GLU A 386 5.80 14.17 20.73
N LYS A 387 5.11 15.24 20.35
CA LYS A 387 4.46 16.16 21.29
C LYS A 387 3.20 15.57 21.92
N GLN A 388 2.34 14.96 21.10
CA GLN A 388 1.02 14.51 21.54
C GLN A 388 1.03 13.13 22.19
N LYS A 389 1.99 12.27 21.79
CA LYS A 389 2.16 10.89 22.22
C LYS A 389 0.83 10.11 22.11
N PRO A 390 0.30 9.93 20.88
CA PRO A 390 -0.93 9.18 20.69
C PRO A 390 -0.75 7.70 21.04
N ASP A 391 -1.83 7.07 21.54
CA ASP A 391 -1.89 5.63 21.80
C ASP A 391 -2.30 4.84 20.54
N LEU A 392 -2.93 5.51 19.58
CA LEU A 392 -3.28 5.00 18.26
C LEU A 392 -3.22 6.11 17.21
N VAL A 393 -2.68 5.83 16.04
CA VAL A 393 -2.84 6.67 14.84
C VAL A 393 -3.83 6.04 13.89
N VAL A 394 -4.82 6.81 13.44
CA VAL A 394 -5.76 6.42 12.40
C VAL A 394 -5.48 7.22 11.14
N LEU A 395 -5.04 6.55 10.08
CA LEU A 395 -4.93 7.12 8.74
C LEU A 395 -6.30 7.02 8.06
N SER A 396 -7.04 8.13 7.98
CA SER A 396 -8.45 8.12 7.54
C SER A 396 -8.65 8.36 6.03
N GLY A 397 -7.82 7.74 5.20
CA GLY A 397 -7.87 7.78 3.73
C GLY A 397 -6.87 8.73 3.07
N ASP A 398 -6.70 8.55 1.75
CA ASP A 398 -5.82 9.28 0.84
C ASP A 398 -4.37 9.32 1.32
N GLN A 399 -3.81 8.14 1.56
CA GLN A 399 -2.39 8.00 1.87
C GLN A 399 -1.52 8.24 0.63
N LEU A 400 -2.01 7.83 -0.54
CA LEU A 400 -1.37 7.98 -1.84
C LEU A 400 -1.86 9.25 -2.56
N ASP A 401 -1.04 9.83 -3.45
CA ASP A 401 -1.50 10.94 -4.32
C ASP A 401 -2.49 10.48 -5.42
N GLY A 402 -2.66 9.15 -5.60
CA GLY A 402 -3.64 8.52 -6.48
C GLY A 402 -3.53 8.83 -7.98
N ASP A 403 -4.55 8.42 -8.75
CA ASP A 403 -4.74 8.72 -10.18
C ASP A 403 -3.56 8.40 -11.11
N GLY A 404 -2.70 7.43 -10.76
CA GLY A 404 -1.50 7.11 -11.51
C GLY A 404 -0.35 8.12 -11.35
N LYS A 405 -0.49 9.11 -10.45
CA LYS A 405 0.62 9.95 -9.97
C LYS A 405 1.48 9.19 -8.96
N THR A 406 0.87 8.25 -8.23
CA THR A 406 1.60 7.25 -7.46
C THR A 406 2.11 6.17 -8.41
N PHE A 407 3.23 6.43 -9.08
CA PHE A 407 3.77 5.46 -10.03
C PHE A 407 4.25 4.18 -9.33
N ASP A 408 4.53 4.22 -8.02
CA ASP A 408 4.97 3.06 -7.26
C ASP A 408 4.37 2.99 -5.84
N THR A 409 3.27 2.26 -5.69
CA THR A 409 2.54 2.15 -4.42
C THR A 409 3.39 1.59 -3.28
N LEU A 410 4.18 0.53 -3.53
CA LEU A 410 4.99 -0.11 -2.49
C LEU A 410 5.99 0.87 -1.89
N SER A 411 6.75 1.61 -2.71
CA SER A 411 7.72 2.59 -2.20
C SER A 411 7.05 3.67 -1.34
N THR A 412 5.84 4.11 -1.71
CA THR A 412 5.06 5.08 -0.93
C THR A 412 4.57 4.48 0.39
N LEU A 413 3.99 3.28 0.38
CA LEU A 413 3.48 2.63 1.60
C LEU A 413 4.59 2.37 2.61
N VAL A 414 5.80 2.04 2.17
CA VAL A 414 6.95 1.89 3.08
C VAL A 414 7.26 3.20 3.82
N LYS A 415 7.13 4.37 3.17
CA LYS A 415 7.29 5.67 3.84
C LYS A 415 6.25 5.87 4.95
N VAL A 416 4.98 5.53 4.66
CA VAL A 416 3.88 5.58 5.63
C VAL A 416 4.17 4.66 6.82
N GLY A 417 4.62 3.43 6.56
CA GLY A 417 4.98 2.47 7.59
C GLY A 417 6.09 2.94 8.52
N HIS A 418 7.19 3.48 7.97
CA HIS A 418 8.31 4.01 8.77
C HIS A 418 7.91 5.20 9.62
N LEU A 419 7.03 6.09 9.11
CA LEU A 419 6.53 7.23 9.89
C LEU A 419 5.94 6.79 11.24
N MET A 420 5.22 5.68 11.27
CA MET A 420 4.59 5.15 12.49
C MET A 420 5.53 4.24 13.27
N ALA A 421 6.21 3.32 12.59
CA ALA A 421 7.06 2.31 13.22
C ALA A 421 8.26 2.92 13.94
N ASP A 422 8.87 3.97 13.39
CA ASP A 422 10.00 4.67 14.01
C ASP A 422 9.58 5.34 15.34
N LYS A 423 8.29 5.66 15.50
CA LYS A 423 7.72 6.19 16.75
C LYS A 423 7.12 5.12 17.65
N GLN A 424 7.14 3.85 17.22
CA GLN A 424 6.57 2.71 17.93
C GLN A 424 5.09 2.91 18.31
N VAL A 425 4.35 3.63 17.45
CA VAL A 425 2.95 3.96 17.69
C VAL A 425 2.07 2.93 16.97
N PRO A 426 1.11 2.29 17.66
CA PRO A 426 0.09 1.48 17.00
C PRO A 426 -0.66 2.29 15.96
N TRP A 427 -0.90 1.73 14.77
CA TRP A 427 -1.54 2.48 13.70
C TRP A 427 -2.42 1.62 12.81
N THR A 428 -3.38 2.26 12.16
CA THR A 428 -4.35 1.59 11.30
C THR A 428 -4.78 2.50 10.15
N VAL A 429 -5.44 1.92 9.15
CA VAL A 429 -5.82 2.63 7.92
C VAL A 429 -7.30 2.43 7.58
N VAL A 430 -7.86 3.47 6.97
CA VAL A 430 -9.04 3.44 6.11
C VAL A 430 -8.56 3.87 4.73
N PHE A 431 -9.01 3.20 3.67
CA PHE A 431 -8.70 3.62 2.31
C PHE A 431 -9.60 4.77 1.86
N GLY A 432 -9.01 5.71 1.11
CA GLY A 432 -9.71 6.77 0.41
C GLY A 432 -9.85 6.50 -1.09
N ASP A 433 -10.33 7.50 -1.82
CA ASP A 433 -10.53 7.41 -3.27
C ASP A 433 -9.22 7.52 -4.05
N HIS A 434 -8.21 8.20 -3.52
CA HIS A 434 -6.87 8.24 -4.12
C HIS A 434 -6.04 6.98 -3.83
N ASP A 435 -6.45 6.14 -2.87
CA ASP A 435 -5.74 4.89 -2.58
C ASP A 435 -6.08 3.76 -3.57
N SER A 436 -7.08 3.96 -4.43
CA SER A 436 -7.32 3.13 -5.62
C SER A 436 -6.26 3.42 -6.68
N ASP A 437 -5.15 2.68 -6.65
CA ASP A 437 -4.01 2.90 -7.53
C ASP A 437 -3.86 1.82 -8.63
N LYS A 438 -3.23 2.19 -9.74
CA LYS A 438 -3.00 1.28 -10.89
C LYS A 438 -1.85 0.30 -10.65
N ALA A 439 -0.92 0.62 -9.75
CA ALA A 439 0.28 -0.18 -9.51
C ALA A 439 0.07 -1.28 -8.45
N LEU A 440 -0.87 -1.11 -7.51
CA LEU A 440 -1.17 -2.12 -6.49
C LEU A 440 -2.62 -1.99 -6.01
N ALA A 441 -3.39 -3.09 -6.03
CA ALA A 441 -4.80 -3.08 -5.61
C ALA A 441 -4.95 -2.97 -4.07
N LYS A 442 -6.08 -2.46 -3.58
CA LYS A 442 -6.29 -2.19 -2.13
C LYS A 442 -6.13 -3.44 -1.25
N GLU A 443 -6.56 -4.60 -1.73
CA GLU A 443 -6.39 -5.90 -1.06
C GLU A 443 -4.92 -6.28 -0.91
N GLU A 444 -4.10 -5.98 -1.92
CA GLU A 444 -2.66 -6.21 -1.89
C GLU A 444 -1.94 -5.16 -1.05
N GLN A 445 -2.39 -3.91 -1.09
CA GLN A 445 -1.93 -2.86 -0.17
C GLN A 445 -2.18 -3.28 1.28
N MET A 446 -3.36 -3.77 1.62
CA MET A 446 -3.69 -4.29 2.95
C MET A 446 -2.79 -5.48 3.33
N TYR A 447 -2.55 -6.41 2.39
CA TYR A 447 -1.60 -7.52 2.61
C TYR A 447 -0.20 -7.02 2.98
N VAL A 448 0.27 -5.94 2.35
CA VAL A 448 1.57 -5.31 2.66
C VAL A 448 1.53 -4.62 4.02
N LEU A 449 0.53 -3.76 4.27
CA LEU A 449 0.38 -2.97 5.49
C LEU A 449 0.34 -3.85 6.75
N LYS A 450 -0.36 -4.99 6.71
CA LYS A 450 -0.41 -5.96 7.81
C LYS A 450 0.94 -6.54 8.22
N ARG A 451 1.94 -6.48 7.35
CA ARG A 451 3.30 -6.97 7.62
C ARG A 451 4.23 -5.88 8.12
N MET A 452 3.73 -4.66 8.29
CA MET A 452 4.48 -3.56 8.87
C MET A 452 4.42 -3.61 10.40
N PRO A 453 5.51 -3.24 11.11
CA PRO A 453 5.50 -3.12 12.56
C PRO A 453 4.39 -2.19 13.06
N TYR A 454 3.78 -2.57 14.18
CA TYR A 454 2.75 -1.81 14.90
C TYR A 454 1.43 -1.58 14.14
N PHE A 455 1.25 -2.15 12.95
CA PHE A 455 -0.02 -2.07 12.23
C PHE A 455 -1.08 -2.96 12.89
N VAL A 456 -2.24 -2.41 13.23
CA VAL A 456 -3.33 -3.14 13.92
C VAL A 456 -4.59 -3.31 13.05
N GLY A 457 -4.57 -2.80 11.81
CA GLY A 457 -5.69 -2.90 10.88
C GLY A 457 -5.92 -4.31 10.35
N LYS A 458 -7.10 -4.52 9.77
CA LYS A 458 -7.55 -5.80 9.24
C LYS A 458 -8.13 -5.64 7.85
N ALA A 459 -8.14 -6.70 7.08
CA ALA A 459 -8.76 -6.70 5.76
C ALA A 459 -10.28 -6.64 5.83
N GLY A 460 -10.87 -7.32 6.82
CA GLY A 460 -12.31 -7.44 6.91
C GLY A 460 -12.88 -8.53 6.01
N PRO A 461 -14.18 -8.84 6.18
CA PRO A 461 -14.82 -9.96 5.50
C PRO A 461 -14.88 -9.77 3.98
N GLY A 462 -14.78 -10.88 3.25
CA GLY A 462 -14.96 -10.88 1.80
C GLY A 462 -13.78 -10.30 1.00
N VAL A 463 -12.58 -10.27 1.59
CA VAL A 463 -11.34 -9.88 0.91
C VAL A 463 -10.52 -11.14 0.55
N PRO A 464 -10.22 -11.38 -0.75
CA PRO A 464 -9.40 -12.52 -1.17
C PRO A 464 -7.97 -12.48 -0.58
N GLY A 465 -7.39 -13.65 -0.30
CA GLY A 465 -5.95 -13.78 -0.06
C GLY A 465 -5.44 -13.42 1.34
N ILE A 466 -6.28 -13.44 2.38
CA ILE A 466 -5.90 -13.06 3.76
C ILE A 466 -6.31 -14.15 4.78
N GLY A 467 -5.66 -15.31 4.67
CA GLY A 467 -5.97 -16.49 5.49
C GLY A 467 -5.56 -16.39 6.97
N ASP A 468 -4.64 -15.48 7.32
CA ASP A 468 -4.14 -15.28 8.69
C ASP A 468 -5.19 -14.67 9.63
N GLU A 469 -6.27 -14.09 9.10
CA GLU A 469 -7.41 -13.57 9.87
C GLU A 469 -8.51 -14.62 10.11
N GLY A 470 -8.35 -15.85 9.63
CA GLY A 470 -9.39 -16.89 9.75
C GLY A 470 -10.67 -16.56 8.99
N LEU A 471 -10.57 -15.67 7.99
CA LEU A 471 -11.66 -15.32 7.09
C LEU A 471 -11.89 -16.45 6.08
N PRO A 472 -13.14 -16.66 5.63
CA PRO A 472 -13.41 -17.64 4.58
C PRO A 472 -12.67 -17.25 3.30
N GLU A 473 -12.09 -18.24 2.61
CA GLU A 473 -11.57 -18.03 1.25
C GLU A 473 -12.71 -17.58 0.34
N VAL A 474 -12.45 -16.50 -0.40
CA VAL A 474 -13.36 -15.94 -1.40
C VAL A 474 -12.57 -15.71 -2.69
N ASP A 475 -13.21 -16.01 -3.83
CA ASP A 475 -12.59 -15.85 -5.14
C ASP A 475 -12.66 -14.40 -5.65
N GLU A 476 -13.63 -13.62 -5.17
CA GLU A 476 -13.87 -12.24 -5.59
C GLU A 476 -14.02 -11.32 -4.37
N LEU A 477 -13.60 -10.06 -4.54
CA LEU A 477 -13.78 -9.01 -3.54
C LEU A 477 -15.27 -8.71 -3.34
N SER A 478 -15.73 -8.73 -2.09
CA SER A 478 -17.09 -8.37 -1.76
C SER A 478 -17.41 -6.91 -2.09
N ASP A 479 -18.70 -6.60 -2.25
CA ASP A 479 -19.16 -5.23 -2.49
C ASP A 479 -18.87 -4.27 -1.32
N MET A 480 -18.45 -4.77 -0.16
CA MET A 480 -18.05 -3.97 1.00
C MET A 480 -16.67 -3.31 0.82
N GLY A 481 -15.84 -3.76 -0.14
CA GLY A 481 -14.48 -3.26 -0.30
C GLY A 481 -13.50 -3.85 0.73
N VAL A 482 -12.38 -3.15 0.97
CA VAL A 482 -11.26 -3.62 1.82
C VAL A 482 -11.12 -2.72 3.05
N GLY A 483 -10.94 -3.31 4.22
CA GLY A 483 -10.70 -2.56 5.46
C GLY A 483 -11.95 -2.34 6.32
N ASN A 484 -12.92 -3.27 6.26
CA ASN A 484 -14.10 -3.24 7.14
C ASN A 484 -13.84 -4.06 8.42
N TYR A 485 -13.52 -3.40 9.53
CA TYR A 485 -13.15 -4.07 10.78
C TYR A 485 -13.48 -3.29 12.06
N VAL A 486 -13.39 -3.99 13.19
CA VAL A 486 -13.59 -3.43 14.53
C VAL A 486 -12.32 -3.59 15.36
N LEU A 487 -11.91 -2.52 16.04
CA LEU A 487 -10.89 -2.56 17.09
C LEU A 487 -11.53 -2.20 18.43
N GLY A 488 -11.24 -3.01 19.45
CA GLY A 488 -11.60 -2.75 20.84
C GLY A 488 -10.44 -2.15 21.61
N VAL A 489 -10.71 -1.17 22.47
CA VAL A 489 -9.74 -0.67 23.45
C VAL A 489 -10.12 -1.18 24.83
N ASN A 490 -9.22 -1.96 25.42
CA ASN A 490 -9.45 -2.63 26.70
C ASN A 490 -9.09 -1.74 27.88
N GLY A 491 -9.75 -1.95 29.03
CA GLY A 491 -9.60 -1.13 30.22
C GLY A 491 -8.16 -1.08 30.75
N SER A 492 -7.42 -2.18 30.69
CA SER A 492 -5.97 -2.22 30.95
C SER A 492 -5.36 -3.54 30.48
N GLN A 493 -4.04 -3.72 30.61
CA GLN A 493 -3.39 -5.00 30.32
C GLN A 493 -3.89 -6.15 31.23
N THR A 494 -4.25 -5.86 32.48
CA THR A 494 -4.77 -6.87 33.42
C THR A 494 -6.29 -7.00 33.38
N ASP A 495 -6.97 -6.03 32.75
CA ASP A 495 -8.42 -5.97 32.65
C ASP A 495 -8.84 -5.87 31.18
N GLN A 496 -9.05 -7.03 30.57
CA GLN A 496 -9.32 -7.22 29.15
C GLN A 496 -10.76 -6.86 28.74
N VAL A 497 -11.50 -6.15 29.59
CA VAL A 497 -12.82 -5.64 29.27
C VAL A 497 -12.71 -4.49 28.27
N GLN A 498 -13.34 -4.63 27.10
CA GLN A 498 -13.39 -3.59 26.07
C GLN A 498 -14.26 -2.42 26.50
N ALA A 499 -13.67 -1.25 26.71
CA ALA A 499 -14.35 -0.05 27.20
C ALA A 499 -14.61 1.01 26.10
N LEU A 500 -14.04 0.84 24.90
CA LEU A 500 -14.28 1.67 23.71
C LEU A 500 -14.26 0.80 22.45
N THR A 501 -15.15 1.10 21.50
CA THR A 501 -15.25 0.43 20.20
C THR A 501 -14.87 1.38 19.08
N LEU A 502 -14.03 0.93 18.13
CA LEU A 502 -13.63 1.68 16.95
C LEU A 502 -14.06 0.90 15.70
N TYR A 503 -14.92 1.48 14.87
CA TYR A 503 -15.36 0.91 13.60
C TYR A 503 -14.59 1.55 12.43
N PHE A 504 -14.16 0.74 11.48
CA PHE A 504 -13.46 1.17 10.27
C PHE A 504 -14.20 0.59 9.07
N LEU A 505 -14.53 1.43 8.09
CA LEU A 505 -15.29 1.04 6.90
C LEU A 505 -14.63 1.59 5.63
N ASP A 506 -14.67 0.82 4.55
CA ASP A 506 -14.30 1.28 3.22
C ASP A 506 -15.44 2.12 2.64
N SER A 507 -15.21 3.43 2.44
CA SER A 507 -16.18 4.32 1.80
C SER A 507 -16.15 4.25 0.27
N HIS A 508 -15.33 3.36 -0.30
CA HIS A 508 -15.09 3.20 -1.73
C HIS A 508 -14.40 4.42 -2.36
N ASP A 509 -14.35 4.46 -3.68
CA ASP A 509 -13.73 5.52 -4.48
C ASP A 509 -14.76 6.29 -5.32
N HIS A 510 -14.81 5.99 -6.62
CA HIS A 510 -15.68 6.59 -7.60
C HIS A 510 -16.52 5.50 -8.25
N ARG A 511 -17.77 5.85 -8.57
CA ARG A 511 -18.66 4.88 -9.22
C ARG A 511 -18.10 4.46 -10.59
N PRO A 512 -18.13 3.16 -10.95
CA PRO A 512 -17.69 2.72 -12.27
C PRO A 512 -18.49 3.42 -13.37
N LEU A 513 -17.76 3.98 -14.34
CA LEU A 513 -18.31 4.84 -15.38
C LEU A 513 -19.13 4.03 -16.39
N SER A 514 -20.41 4.39 -16.56
CA SER A 514 -21.19 3.92 -17.70
C SER A 514 -20.71 4.59 -19.01
N VAL A 515 -21.03 3.97 -20.16
CA VAL A 515 -20.68 4.51 -21.48
C VAL A 515 -21.22 5.93 -21.71
N SER A 516 -22.40 6.26 -21.15
CA SER A 516 -22.93 7.63 -21.22
C SER A 516 -22.18 8.61 -20.32
N GLN A 517 -21.68 8.16 -19.17
CA GLN A 517 -20.88 9.00 -18.27
C GLN A 517 -19.47 9.24 -18.80
N LEU A 518 -18.89 8.30 -19.56
CA LEU A 518 -17.65 8.54 -20.31
C LEU A 518 -17.80 9.71 -21.29
N TRP A 519 -18.95 9.79 -21.99
CA TRP A 519 -19.28 10.93 -22.85
C TRP A 519 -19.47 12.23 -22.05
N SER A 520 -20.11 12.19 -20.88
CA SER A 520 -20.26 13.36 -20.02
C SER A 520 -18.93 13.85 -19.44
N MET A 521 -18.02 12.95 -19.07
CA MET A 521 -16.66 13.30 -18.64
C MET A 521 -15.84 13.92 -19.76
N ALA A 522 -15.95 13.41 -20.99
CA ALA A 522 -15.31 14.02 -22.16
C ALA A 522 -15.83 15.47 -22.42
N MET A 523 -17.00 15.81 -21.88
CA MET A 523 -17.62 17.14 -21.94
C MET A 523 -17.43 17.94 -20.63
N GLY A 524 -16.58 17.47 -19.70
CA GLY A 524 -16.20 18.20 -18.49
C GLY A 524 -17.01 17.90 -17.23
N ALA A 525 -17.83 16.84 -17.20
CA ALA A 525 -18.50 16.40 -15.96
C ALA A 525 -17.52 15.67 -15.03
N SER A 526 -17.65 15.88 -13.71
CA SER A 526 -16.89 15.15 -12.69
C SER A 526 -17.44 13.74 -12.44
N THR A 527 -16.60 12.84 -11.94
CA THR A 527 -16.96 11.51 -11.47
C THR A 527 -17.80 11.62 -10.18
N GLU A 528 -18.87 10.83 -10.05
CA GLU A 528 -19.64 10.75 -8.80
C GLU A 528 -18.91 9.80 -7.83
N PHE A 529 -18.76 10.20 -6.57
CA PHE A 529 -18.26 9.33 -5.50
C PHE A 529 -19.21 8.16 -5.26
N ASP A 530 -18.64 7.02 -4.91
CA ASP A 530 -19.42 5.86 -4.50
C ASP A 530 -19.79 5.94 -2.99
N TRP A 531 -20.61 5.02 -2.50
CA TRP A 531 -21.21 5.08 -1.16
C TRP A 531 -21.12 3.75 -0.40
N LEU A 532 -21.24 3.82 0.93
CA LEU A 532 -21.34 2.64 1.79
C LEU A 532 -22.54 1.76 1.41
N LYS A 533 -22.32 0.46 1.26
CA LYS A 533 -23.32 -0.49 0.74
C LYS A 533 -24.29 -0.99 1.80
N GLU A 534 -25.37 -1.64 1.34
CA GLU A 534 -26.30 -2.35 2.22
C GLU A 534 -25.59 -3.46 3.02
N SER A 535 -24.69 -4.20 2.38
CA SER A 535 -23.89 -5.23 3.04
C SER A 535 -23.04 -4.66 4.19
N GLN A 536 -22.57 -3.42 4.09
CA GLN A 536 -21.85 -2.74 5.16
C GLN A 536 -22.79 -2.32 6.32
N ILE A 537 -24.06 -2.01 6.06
CA ILE A 537 -25.09 -1.80 7.11
C ILE A 537 -25.32 -3.10 7.87
N ASP A 538 -25.56 -4.19 7.15
CA ASP A 538 -25.82 -5.50 7.75
C ASP A 538 -24.61 -6.01 8.54
N TRP A 539 -23.41 -5.82 7.98
CA TRP A 539 -22.15 -6.11 8.67
C TRP A 539 -22.03 -5.27 9.95
N TYR A 540 -22.21 -3.95 9.89
CA TYR A 540 -22.12 -3.07 11.06
C TYR A 540 -23.11 -3.47 12.15
N ARG A 541 -24.38 -3.73 11.79
CA ARG A 541 -25.40 -4.20 12.75
C ARG A 541 -24.97 -5.51 13.42
N THR A 542 -24.47 -6.46 12.62
CA THR A 542 -23.96 -7.74 13.13
C THR A 542 -22.78 -7.52 14.08
N GLN A 543 -21.81 -6.67 13.74
CA GLN A 543 -20.67 -6.37 14.61
C GLN A 543 -21.11 -5.69 15.91
N SER A 544 -22.07 -4.77 15.83
CA SER A 544 -22.66 -4.10 16.98
C SER A 544 -23.33 -5.10 17.94
N GLU A 545 -24.04 -6.10 17.45
CA GLU A 545 -24.66 -7.14 18.28
C GLU A 545 -23.63 -7.97 19.08
N HIS A 546 -22.43 -8.13 18.53
CA HIS A 546 -21.33 -8.83 19.20
C HIS A 546 -20.56 -7.96 20.21
N GLN A 547 -20.83 -6.65 20.27
CA GLN A 547 -20.14 -5.79 21.25
C GLN A 547 -20.59 -6.10 22.68
N PRO A 548 -19.66 -6.13 23.65
CA PRO A 548 -20.00 -6.44 25.02
C PRO A 548 -20.85 -5.33 25.64
N THR A 549 -21.71 -5.70 26.59
CA THR A 549 -22.42 -4.73 27.43
C THR A 549 -21.77 -4.64 28.80
N LEU A 550 -21.57 -3.43 29.30
CA LEU A 550 -20.91 -3.15 30.56
C LEU A 550 -21.78 -2.31 31.48
N VAL A 551 -21.56 -2.45 32.79
CA VAL A 551 -22.15 -1.52 33.77
C VAL A 551 -21.35 -0.22 33.72
N ARG A 552 -21.98 0.85 33.24
CA ARG A 552 -21.35 2.16 33.06
C ARG A 552 -21.86 3.19 34.09
N PRO A 553 -21.01 4.08 34.64
CA PRO A 553 -19.61 4.31 34.26
C PRO A 553 -18.67 3.15 34.62
N TYR A 554 -17.82 2.77 33.67
CA TYR A 554 -16.89 1.65 33.83
C TYR A 554 -15.66 2.07 34.65
N ARG A 555 -15.19 1.19 35.55
CA ARG A 555 -13.95 1.37 36.31
C ARG A 555 -13.29 0.01 36.55
N PRO A 556 -12.00 -0.15 36.20
CA PRO A 556 -11.24 -1.34 36.53
C PRO A 556 -11.15 -1.58 38.05
N ALA A 557 -11.03 -2.84 38.44
CA ALA A 557 -10.78 -3.20 39.84
C ALA A 557 -9.43 -2.63 40.30
N GLY A 558 -9.42 -1.79 41.34
CA GLY A 558 -8.20 -1.21 41.91
C GLY A 558 -7.85 0.20 41.41
N SER A 559 -8.61 0.80 40.47
CA SER A 559 -8.42 2.20 40.11
C SER A 559 -8.71 3.12 41.31
N PRO A 560 -7.86 4.13 41.59
CA PRO A 560 -8.11 5.08 42.67
C PRO A 560 -9.49 5.72 42.50
N SER A 561 -10.36 5.59 43.49
CA SER A 561 -11.56 6.42 43.52
C SER A 561 -11.08 7.87 43.64
N PRO A 562 -11.49 8.78 42.73
CA PRO A 562 -11.25 10.19 42.99
C PRO A 562 -11.89 10.50 44.35
N HIS A 563 -11.20 11.27 45.21
CA HIS A 563 -11.70 11.67 46.52
C HIS A 563 -12.96 12.54 46.35
N LEU A 564 -14.09 11.89 46.05
CA LEU A 564 -15.37 12.53 45.86
C LEU A 564 -15.94 12.84 47.25
N THR A 565 -16.20 14.13 47.49
CA THR A 565 -16.97 14.57 48.64
C THR A 565 -18.35 13.87 48.64
N LYS A 566 -18.98 13.73 49.82
CA LYS A 566 -20.31 13.11 49.98
C LYS A 566 -21.38 13.69 49.04
N LEU A 567 -21.21 14.94 48.59
CA LEU A 567 -22.11 15.61 47.66
C LEU A 567 -22.03 15.02 46.23
N VAL A 568 -20.84 14.68 45.75
CA VAL A 568 -20.64 14.13 44.40
C VAL A 568 -21.05 12.67 44.31
N ARG A 569 -20.96 11.90 45.42
CA ARG A 569 -21.56 10.54 45.48
C ARG A 569 -23.08 10.54 45.28
N ARG A 570 -23.79 11.62 45.65
CA ARG A 570 -25.24 11.79 45.40
C ARG A 570 -25.57 12.19 43.96
N GLN A 571 -24.59 12.65 43.19
CA GLN A 571 -24.72 13.02 41.77
C GLN A 571 -24.16 11.95 40.81
N GLN A 572 -23.76 10.78 41.31
CA GLN A 572 -23.29 9.71 40.44
C GLN A 572 -24.41 9.25 39.51
N LYS A 573 -24.11 9.23 38.20
CA LYS A 573 -25.02 8.75 37.15
C LYS A 573 -25.56 7.37 37.54
N PRO A 574 -26.85 7.08 37.28
CA PRO A 574 -27.39 5.75 37.50
C PRO A 574 -26.57 4.74 36.70
N ARG A 575 -26.15 3.66 37.36
CA ARG A 575 -25.41 2.59 36.70
C ARG A 575 -26.33 1.92 35.69
N LYS A 576 -26.00 2.02 34.41
CA LYS A 576 -26.77 1.40 33.32
C LYS A 576 -25.91 0.36 32.63
N ILE A 577 -26.54 -0.74 32.22
CA ILE A 577 -25.90 -1.71 31.33
C ILE A 577 -25.99 -1.12 29.92
N ARG A 578 -24.84 -0.80 29.33
CA ARG A 578 -24.74 -0.23 27.98
C ARG A 578 -23.50 -0.76 27.28
N LYS A 579 -23.49 -0.75 25.95
CA LYS A 579 -22.29 -0.99 25.17
C LYS A 579 -21.24 0.12 25.38
N PRO A 580 -19.95 -0.16 25.11
CA PRO A 580 -18.93 0.87 24.95
C PRO A 580 -19.40 1.98 23.99
N PRO A 581 -18.97 3.23 24.18
CA PRO A 581 -19.19 4.24 23.15
C PRO A 581 -18.38 3.84 21.92
N ALA A 582 -18.87 4.23 20.74
CA ALA A 582 -18.18 3.95 19.50
C ALA A 582 -17.78 5.21 18.73
N ILE A 583 -16.61 5.13 18.08
CA ILE A 583 -16.15 6.06 17.04
C ILE A 583 -16.05 5.28 15.73
N MET A 584 -16.56 5.85 14.65
CA MET A 584 -16.56 5.25 13.33
C MET A 584 -15.69 6.07 12.38
N PHE A 585 -14.82 5.42 11.61
CA PHE A 585 -13.91 6.03 10.66
C PHE A 585 -14.17 5.51 9.25
N PHE A 586 -14.31 6.43 8.30
CA PHE A 586 -14.31 6.15 6.86
C PHE A 586 -13.95 7.43 6.10
N HIS A 587 -13.43 7.34 4.88
CA HIS A 587 -12.79 8.47 4.23
C HIS A 587 -13.80 9.50 3.68
N ILE A 588 -14.62 9.08 2.71
CA ILE A 588 -15.62 9.93 2.06
C ILE A 588 -16.81 10.13 3.02
N PRO A 589 -17.14 11.38 3.39
CA PRO A 589 -18.18 11.66 4.37
C PRO A 589 -19.58 11.29 3.87
N LEU A 590 -20.47 10.98 4.82
CA LEU A 590 -21.89 10.86 4.52
C LEU A 590 -22.53 12.25 4.28
N PRO A 591 -23.65 12.34 3.55
CA PRO A 591 -24.38 13.59 3.37
C PRO A 591 -24.71 14.32 4.67
N GLU A 592 -24.98 13.58 5.75
CA GLU A 592 -25.36 14.10 7.07
C GLU A 592 -24.24 14.90 7.74
N ALA A 593 -22.99 14.75 7.30
CA ALA A 593 -21.90 15.63 7.73
C ALA A 593 -22.10 17.09 7.27
N TYR A 594 -22.91 17.30 6.24
CA TYR A 594 -23.24 18.61 5.65
C TYR A 594 -24.71 19.02 5.86
N GLU A 595 -25.51 18.20 6.52
CA GLU A 595 -26.91 18.50 6.84
C GLU A 595 -27.06 19.51 7.98
N LYS A 596 -28.30 19.92 8.24
CA LYS A 596 -28.61 20.88 9.31
C LYS A 596 -28.12 20.37 10.66
N ALA A 597 -27.40 21.23 11.38
CA ALA A 597 -26.88 20.90 12.69
C ALA A 597 -27.95 20.96 13.80
N ASP A 598 -27.76 20.13 14.81
CA ASP A 598 -28.48 20.21 16.08
C ASP A 598 -28.30 21.58 16.72
N LYS A 599 -29.28 22.03 17.50
CA LYS A 599 -29.17 23.27 18.29
C LYS A 599 -28.83 22.96 19.73
N ASN A 600 -27.92 23.74 20.29
CA ASN A 600 -27.67 23.75 21.72
C ASN A 600 -28.94 24.24 22.44
N THR A 601 -29.54 23.42 23.31
CA THR A 601 -30.79 23.78 23.99
C THR A 601 -30.64 24.94 24.97
N ALA A 602 -29.43 25.22 25.45
CA ALA A 602 -29.16 26.32 26.36
C ALA A 602 -28.92 27.65 25.64
N THR A 603 -28.19 27.66 24.52
CA THR A 603 -27.80 28.89 23.81
C THR A 603 -28.62 29.15 22.53
N GLY A 604 -29.31 28.13 22.01
CA GLY A 604 -30.01 28.18 20.72
C GLY A 604 -29.10 28.15 19.49
N GLY A 605 -27.78 28.21 19.67
CA GLY A 605 -26.79 28.17 18.58
C GLY A 605 -26.64 26.78 17.98
N GLU A 606 -26.26 26.73 16.71
CA GLU A 606 -25.97 25.47 16.01
C GLU A 606 -24.71 24.80 16.58
N LEU A 607 -24.75 23.47 16.69
CA LEU A 607 -23.65 22.64 17.18
C LEU A 607 -22.68 22.32 16.03
N VAL A 608 -22.05 23.38 15.52
CA VAL A 608 -20.99 23.32 14.51
C VAL A 608 -19.77 24.05 15.04
N TYR A 609 -18.63 23.37 15.03
CA TYR A 609 -17.34 23.91 15.46
C TYR A 609 -16.32 23.67 14.37
N GLY A 610 -15.34 24.56 14.20
CA GLY A 610 -14.37 24.50 13.10
C GLY A 610 -14.83 25.30 11.88
N ASN A 611 -14.19 25.08 10.74
CA ASN A 611 -14.38 25.85 9.51
C ASN A 611 -14.60 24.91 8.32
N GLN A 612 -15.50 25.32 7.44
CA GLN A 612 -15.74 24.67 6.15
C GLN A 612 -15.49 25.71 5.05
N ARG A 613 -14.42 25.55 4.29
CA ARG A 613 -14.05 26.49 3.20
C ARG A 613 -14.35 25.95 1.80
N GLN A 614 -14.98 24.78 1.72
CA GLN A 614 -15.37 24.14 0.47
C GLN A 614 -16.79 23.59 0.52
N GLY A 615 -17.36 23.32 -0.65
CA GLY A 615 -18.67 22.68 -0.77
C GLY A 615 -18.70 21.24 -0.23
N PRO A 616 -19.90 20.66 -0.07
CA PRO A 616 -20.04 19.25 0.29
C PRO A 616 -19.28 18.33 -0.68
N MET A 617 -18.51 17.39 -0.12
CA MET A 617 -17.80 16.34 -0.84
C MET A 617 -18.29 14.96 -0.38
N CYS A 618 -19.61 14.78 -0.36
CA CYS A 618 -20.26 13.50 -0.08
C CYS A 618 -20.84 12.91 -1.38
N PRO A 619 -21.16 11.61 -1.41
CA PRO A 619 -21.88 11.00 -2.52
C PRO A 619 -23.26 11.63 -2.72
N SER A 620 -23.70 11.77 -3.98
CA SER A 620 -25.03 12.30 -4.33
C SER A 620 -26.17 11.28 -4.13
N LYS A 621 -25.80 10.01 -3.95
CA LYS A 621 -26.70 8.86 -3.76
C LYS A 621 -26.19 8.01 -2.62
N GLY A 622 -27.08 7.24 -2.01
CA GLY A 622 -26.73 6.30 -0.96
C GLY A 622 -27.90 5.40 -0.60
N VAL A 623 -27.65 4.45 0.29
CA VAL A 623 -28.66 3.52 0.81
C VAL A 623 -29.26 3.97 2.16
N GLY A 624 -28.96 5.19 2.61
CA GLY A 624 -29.36 5.71 3.92
C GLY A 624 -28.58 5.07 5.07
N PHE A 625 -27.25 5.00 4.97
CA PHE A 625 -26.40 4.36 5.98
C PHE A 625 -26.55 5.03 7.36
N PHE A 626 -26.70 6.35 7.40
CA PHE A 626 -26.89 7.08 8.65
C PHE A 626 -28.21 6.69 9.34
N GLU A 627 -29.34 6.72 8.65
CA GLU A 627 -30.62 6.41 9.27
C GLU A 627 -30.79 4.91 9.54
N ARG A 628 -30.42 4.06 8.57
CA ARG A 628 -30.68 2.61 8.64
C ARG A 628 -29.62 1.83 9.40
N GLY A 629 -28.39 2.33 9.39
CA GLY A 629 -27.26 1.79 10.14
C GLY A 629 -27.08 2.54 11.45
N VAL A 630 -26.64 3.79 11.40
CA VAL A 630 -26.20 4.53 12.60
C VAL A 630 -27.34 4.76 13.59
N LEU A 631 -28.44 5.42 13.21
CA LEU A 631 -29.53 5.77 14.14
C LEU A 631 -30.31 4.56 14.67
N ASN A 632 -30.41 3.50 13.87
CA ASN A 632 -31.13 2.28 14.26
C ASN A 632 -30.33 1.36 15.19
N VAL A 633 -29.03 1.61 15.38
CA VAL A 633 -28.16 0.81 16.25
C VAL A 633 -27.94 1.55 17.56
N THR A 634 -28.39 0.94 18.66
CA THR A 634 -28.36 1.55 20.00
C THR A 634 -27.35 0.89 20.93
N ASP A 635 -26.94 1.64 21.96
CA ASP A 635 -26.05 1.19 23.03
C ASP A 635 -26.71 0.24 24.04
N GLY A 636 -27.92 -0.26 23.75
CA GLY A 636 -28.70 -1.13 24.64
C GLY A 636 -29.52 -0.39 25.70
N ALA A 637 -29.34 0.93 25.87
CA ALA A 637 -30.19 1.75 26.73
C ALA A 637 -30.88 2.90 25.97
N GLY A 638 -31.09 2.71 24.66
CA GLY A 638 -31.94 3.55 23.82
C GLY A 638 -31.28 4.78 23.21
N GLU A 639 -29.96 4.93 23.33
CA GLU A 639 -29.21 5.97 22.59
C GLU A 639 -28.40 5.33 21.46
N THR A 640 -28.15 6.09 20.40
CA THR A 640 -27.26 5.71 19.29
C THR A 640 -25.91 5.23 19.79
N GLU A 641 -25.43 4.06 19.35
CA GLU A 641 -24.17 3.47 19.81
C GLU A 641 -22.95 4.33 19.43
N VAL A 642 -22.87 4.68 18.14
CA VAL A 642 -21.83 5.55 17.59
C VAL A 642 -22.07 6.98 18.04
N LYS A 643 -21.06 7.57 18.67
CA LYS A 643 -21.10 8.94 19.18
C LYS A 643 -20.41 9.92 18.23
N VAL A 644 -19.42 9.42 17.47
CA VAL A 644 -18.60 10.20 16.54
C VAL A 644 -18.37 9.41 15.26
N ILE A 645 -18.58 10.06 14.12
CA ILE A 645 -18.15 9.65 12.79
C ILE A 645 -17.01 10.59 12.38
N ALA A 646 -15.88 10.05 11.96
CA ALA A 646 -14.68 10.78 11.65
C ALA A 646 -14.24 10.53 10.20
N ASN A 647 -14.05 11.61 9.44
CA ASN A 647 -13.83 11.59 8.00
C ASN A 647 -12.56 12.34 7.56
N GLY A 648 -12.11 12.01 6.35
CA GLY A 648 -11.08 12.71 5.59
C GLY A 648 -11.67 13.50 4.43
N HIS A 649 -10.99 13.46 3.27
CA HIS A 649 -11.48 13.78 1.93
C HIS A 649 -11.74 15.28 1.68
N ALA A 650 -12.41 15.94 2.62
CA ALA A 650 -12.71 17.36 2.54
C ALA A 650 -11.53 18.21 3.05
N HIS A 651 -10.49 18.37 2.24
CA HIS A 651 -9.20 18.96 2.65
C HIS A 651 -9.30 20.33 3.35
N LEU A 652 -10.22 21.18 2.90
CA LEU A 652 -10.46 22.53 3.43
C LEU A 652 -11.59 22.60 4.48
N THR A 653 -11.89 21.47 5.11
CA THR A 653 -12.93 21.35 6.15
C THR A 653 -12.35 20.68 7.39
N ASP A 654 -12.50 21.32 8.56
CA ASP A 654 -12.15 20.75 9.87
C ASP A 654 -13.32 20.84 10.85
N THR A 655 -14.54 20.85 10.33
CA THR A 655 -15.72 20.99 11.17
C THR A 655 -15.96 19.72 11.99
N CYS A 656 -16.46 19.90 13.21
CA CYS A 656 -17.28 18.93 13.92
C CYS A 656 -18.70 19.46 13.94
N ARG A 657 -19.60 18.77 13.26
CA ARG A 657 -21.03 19.09 13.17
C ARG A 657 -21.83 18.00 13.83
N ARG A 658 -22.76 18.37 14.72
CA ARG A 658 -23.70 17.42 15.29
C ARG A 658 -24.97 17.36 14.47
N HIS A 659 -25.37 16.17 14.04
CA HIS A 659 -26.62 15.92 13.32
C HIS A 659 -27.32 14.71 13.96
N ASP A 660 -28.58 14.88 14.34
CA ASP A 660 -29.42 13.85 14.98
C ASP A 660 -28.69 13.10 16.11
N GLY A 661 -27.99 13.87 16.93
CA GLY A 661 -27.32 13.38 18.11
C GLY A 661 -25.90 12.86 17.91
N VAL A 662 -25.44 12.64 16.68
CA VAL A 662 -24.11 12.10 16.32
C VAL A 662 -23.19 13.20 15.80
N TRP A 663 -21.91 13.18 16.19
CA TRP A 663 -20.92 14.13 15.69
C TRP A 663 -20.22 13.63 14.43
N ASN A 664 -20.27 14.41 13.35
CA ASN A 664 -19.47 14.21 12.15
C ASN A 664 -18.26 15.16 12.18
N CYS A 665 -17.05 14.63 12.19
CA CYS A 665 -15.82 15.38 12.41
C CYS A 665 -14.80 15.14 11.29
N PHE A 666 -14.39 16.20 10.61
CA PHE A 666 -13.37 16.15 9.56
C PHE A 666 -11.96 16.32 10.14
N ALA A 667 -10.99 15.56 9.64
CA ALA A 667 -9.58 15.71 10.02
C ALA A 667 -8.94 16.99 9.47
N GLY A 668 -9.47 17.53 8.37
CA GLY A 668 -8.73 18.41 7.47
C GLY A 668 -7.69 17.63 6.66
N SER A 669 -6.73 18.32 6.05
CA SER A 669 -5.65 17.70 5.27
C SER A 669 -4.28 17.86 5.95
N ALA A 670 -3.54 16.77 6.05
CA ALA A 670 -2.22 16.73 6.66
C ALA A 670 -1.08 16.88 5.66
N GLY A 671 -1.25 16.35 4.45
CA GLY A 671 -0.20 16.23 3.45
C GLY A 671 0.08 17.48 2.65
N TYR A 672 1.33 17.88 2.52
CA TYR A 672 1.73 18.97 1.62
C TYR A 672 1.59 18.62 0.13
N GLY A 673 1.42 17.34 -0.20
CA GLY A 673 1.08 16.87 -1.54
C GLY A 673 -0.41 17.00 -1.86
N ALA A 674 -1.26 17.21 -0.85
CA ALA A 674 -2.71 17.31 -1.02
C ALA A 674 -3.10 18.69 -1.56
N ALA A 675 -4.07 18.73 -2.47
CA ALA A 675 -4.62 20.00 -2.96
C ALA A 675 -5.20 20.81 -1.79
N GLY A 676 -5.08 22.14 -1.84
CA GLY A 676 -5.55 22.98 -0.76
C GLY A 676 -5.59 24.46 -1.11
N ASP A 677 -5.46 25.29 -0.09
CA ASP A 677 -5.45 26.75 -0.16
C ASP A 677 -4.23 27.24 0.62
N ALA A 678 -3.46 28.18 0.06
CA ALA A 678 -2.24 28.71 0.68
C ALA A 678 -2.48 29.36 2.04
N THR A 679 -3.72 29.78 2.30
CA THR A 679 -4.19 30.38 3.56
C THR A 679 -4.84 29.37 4.51
N TRP A 680 -4.71 28.07 4.22
CA TRP A 680 -5.23 26.97 5.00
C TRP A 680 -4.09 26.07 5.46
N GLU A 681 -3.80 26.12 6.76
CA GLU A 681 -2.69 25.38 7.36
C GLU A 681 -2.97 23.88 7.33
N ARG A 682 -1.90 23.08 7.16
CA ARG A 682 -1.99 21.63 7.36
C ARG A 682 -2.42 21.33 8.78
N ARG A 683 -3.28 20.34 8.94
CA ARG A 683 -3.91 20.04 10.23
C ARG A 683 -4.24 18.57 10.40
N VAL A 684 -4.31 18.16 11.65
CA VAL A 684 -4.72 16.82 12.07
C VAL A 684 -5.67 16.94 13.26
N ARG A 685 -6.46 15.89 13.50
CA ARG A 685 -7.42 15.87 14.60
C ARG A 685 -6.95 14.91 15.69
N LEU A 686 -7.00 15.38 16.93
CA LEU A 686 -6.78 14.57 18.11
C LEU A 686 -8.12 14.25 18.75
N PHE A 687 -8.35 12.98 19.10
CA PHE A 687 -9.40 12.56 20.02
C PHE A 687 -8.78 12.12 21.34
N GLU A 688 -9.31 12.64 22.44
CA GLU A 688 -8.92 12.25 23.79
C GLU A 688 -10.13 11.59 24.45
N VAL A 689 -10.00 10.28 24.68
CA VAL A 689 -11.01 9.49 25.37
C VAL A 689 -10.60 9.38 26.82
N GLU A 690 -11.47 9.80 27.73
CA GLU A 690 -11.20 9.87 29.17
C GLU A 690 -12.20 9.01 29.95
N GLU A 691 -11.83 8.71 31.19
CA GLU A 691 -12.64 7.91 32.12
C GLU A 691 -13.08 6.57 31.50
N PHE A 692 -12.20 5.88 30.75
CA PHE A 692 -12.52 4.61 30.08
C PHE A 692 -13.72 4.71 29.13
N GLY A 693 -13.80 5.80 28.35
CA GLY A 693 -14.84 6.01 27.35
C GLY A 693 -16.04 6.82 27.83
N GLU A 694 -16.09 7.28 29.08
CA GLU A 694 -17.23 8.11 29.53
C GLU A 694 -17.19 9.53 28.96
N ILE A 695 -16.03 9.98 28.47
CA ILE A 695 -15.86 11.30 27.86
C ILE A 695 -15.05 11.16 26.57
N ILE A 696 -15.50 11.80 25.49
CA ILE A 696 -14.75 11.93 24.22
C ILE A 696 -14.57 13.41 23.94
N ARG A 697 -13.32 13.85 23.84
CA ARG A 697 -12.94 15.21 23.46
C ARG A 697 -12.24 15.21 22.11
N THR A 698 -12.30 16.33 21.42
CA THR A 698 -11.51 16.53 20.21
C THR A 698 -10.84 17.90 20.18
N SER A 699 -9.71 17.98 19.49
CA SER A 699 -9.03 19.22 19.15
C SER A 699 -8.35 19.11 17.78
N THR A 700 -8.11 20.26 17.16
CA THR A 700 -7.36 20.37 15.90
C THR A 700 -5.95 20.87 16.19
N ILE A 701 -4.95 20.21 15.59
CA ILE A 701 -3.54 20.56 15.69
C ILE A 701 -3.08 21.10 14.34
N LEU A 702 -2.42 22.25 14.33
CA LEU A 702 -1.98 22.93 13.11
C LEU A 702 -0.46 22.83 12.87
N ASP A 703 -0.05 22.90 11.60
CA ASP A 703 1.31 23.26 11.22
C ASP A 703 1.47 24.79 11.20
N GLU A 704 1.81 25.36 12.35
CA GLU A 704 2.00 26.81 12.53
C GLU A 704 3.11 27.40 11.64
N ARG A 705 4.02 26.55 11.10
CA ARG A 705 5.10 27.02 10.21
C ARG A 705 4.55 27.71 8.97
N ALA A 706 3.34 27.32 8.51
CA ALA A 706 2.67 27.92 7.36
C ALA A 706 2.26 29.38 7.59
N LEU A 707 2.22 29.83 8.85
CA LEU A 707 1.79 31.17 9.26
C LEU A 707 2.84 31.87 10.11
N ALA A 708 4.08 31.98 9.63
CA ALA A 708 5.15 32.74 10.32
C ALA A 708 4.82 34.23 10.66
N ASN A 709 3.60 34.71 10.37
CA ASN A 709 3.09 36.04 10.69
C ASN A 709 2.03 36.08 11.82
N GLN A 710 1.78 35.00 12.57
CA GLN A 710 0.91 35.04 13.76
C GLN A 710 1.61 34.52 15.03
N PRO A 711 2.34 35.37 15.78
CA PRO A 711 3.07 34.97 16.98
C PRO A 711 2.20 34.52 18.16
N ASP A 712 0.86 34.67 18.06
CA ASP A 712 -0.11 34.28 19.09
C ASP A 712 -1.01 33.08 18.69
N ALA A 713 -0.74 32.44 17.54
CA ALA A 713 -1.51 31.26 17.14
C ALA A 713 -1.23 30.11 18.12
N LYS A 714 -2.28 29.60 18.78
CA LYS A 714 -2.16 28.41 19.62
C LYS A 714 -2.11 27.18 18.73
N SER A 715 -1.12 26.31 18.93
CA SER A 715 -0.99 25.01 18.22
C SER A 715 -2.21 24.10 18.31
N GLN A 716 -3.10 24.39 19.26
CA GLN A 716 -4.39 23.76 19.45
C GLN A 716 -5.48 24.85 19.49
N ILE A 717 -6.37 24.85 18.50
CA ILE A 717 -7.31 25.96 18.26
C ILE A 717 -8.51 25.93 19.24
N SER A 718 -9.02 24.75 19.59
CA SER A 718 -10.08 24.60 20.59
C SER A 718 -10.23 23.13 21.02
N GLN A 719 -10.66 22.90 22.26
CA GLN A 719 -11.02 21.59 22.78
C GLN A 719 -12.54 21.51 22.92
N LEU A 720 -13.16 20.55 22.27
CA LEU A 720 -14.61 20.33 22.27
C LEU A 720 -14.92 18.99 22.95
N VAL A 721 -15.93 18.96 23.82
CA VAL A 721 -16.47 17.71 24.39
C VAL A 721 -17.59 17.21 23.51
N LEU A 722 -17.35 16.10 22.83
CA LEU A 722 -18.29 15.47 21.90
C LEU A 722 -19.30 14.59 22.63
N TYR A 723 -18.84 13.86 23.65
CA TYR A 723 -19.64 12.92 24.43
C TYR A 723 -19.25 12.96 25.90
N GLY A 724 -20.23 12.76 26.80
CA GLY A 724 -19.99 12.63 28.23
C GLY A 724 -20.40 13.85 29.06
N THR A 725 -19.71 14.08 30.17
CA THR A 725 -19.99 15.23 31.03
C THR A 725 -19.34 16.48 30.45
N GLY A 726 -20.12 17.54 30.24
CA GLY A 726 -19.64 18.81 29.66
C GLY A 726 -19.86 18.94 28.14
N SER A 727 -20.41 17.93 27.47
CA SER A 727 -20.92 18.05 26.11
C SER A 727 -22.26 18.80 26.07
N ALA A 728 -22.64 19.29 24.88
CA ALA A 728 -23.93 19.92 24.68
C ALA A 728 -25.10 18.96 25.01
N PRO A 729 -26.26 19.47 25.48
CA PRO A 729 -27.40 18.64 25.86
C PRO A 729 -27.86 17.67 24.77
N GLY A 730 -28.39 16.50 25.18
CA GLY A 730 -28.84 15.44 24.27
C GLY A 730 -27.76 14.45 23.84
N THR A 731 -26.51 14.56 24.32
CA THR A 731 -25.38 13.64 24.01
C THR A 731 -25.30 12.42 24.95
N GLY A 732 -26.40 12.01 25.59
CA GLY A 732 -26.41 10.83 26.44
C GLY A 732 -25.95 11.01 27.89
N ALA A 733 -25.74 12.24 28.34
CA ALA A 733 -25.80 12.57 29.75
C ALA A 733 -27.27 12.82 30.11
N GLY A 734 -27.87 11.93 30.90
CA GLY A 734 -29.25 12.06 31.37
C GLY A 734 -29.52 13.46 31.92
N GLU A 735 -30.52 14.12 31.34
CA GLU A 735 -31.15 15.29 31.92
C GLU A 735 -31.67 14.96 33.32
N GLN A 736 -31.17 15.68 34.32
CA GLN A 736 -31.99 16.27 35.37
C GLN A 736 -31.14 17.30 36.13
N ILE A 737 -31.20 18.55 35.68
CA ILE A 737 -31.04 19.70 36.57
C ILE A 737 -32.38 20.45 36.53
N ASN A 738 -33.30 20.01 37.39
CA ASN A 738 -34.43 20.83 37.82
C ASN A 738 -33.86 21.94 38.70
N ASP A 739 -33.39 23.05 38.12
CA ASP A 739 -33.14 24.26 38.89
C ASP A 739 -34.43 25.08 38.99
N LYS A 740 -35.33 24.61 39.86
CA LYS A 740 -36.31 25.49 40.51
C LYS A 740 -35.65 26.10 41.74
N THR A 741 -34.77 27.08 41.55
CA THR A 741 -34.52 28.07 42.59
C THR A 741 -35.19 29.39 42.22
N LYS A 742 -36.30 29.59 42.94
CA LYS A 742 -37.17 30.75 43.00
C LYS A 742 -36.39 32.07 43.01
N LYS A 743 -36.90 33.01 42.21
CA LYS A 743 -36.99 34.44 42.56
C LYS A 743 -37.24 34.63 44.07
N THR A 744 -36.40 35.40 44.73
CA THR A 744 -36.81 36.32 45.79
C THR A 744 -35.82 37.48 45.88
N SER A 745 -36.37 38.67 45.61
CA SER A 745 -35.94 40.06 45.91
C SER A 745 -34.48 40.44 45.67
#